data_AF-A0A4Q5WMB2-F1
#
_entry.id   AF-A0A4Q5WMB2-F1
#
_cell.length_a   1.000
_cell.length_b   1.000
_cell.length_c   1.000
_cell.angle_alpha   90.00
_cell.angle_beta   90.00
_cell.angle_gamma   90.00
#
_symmetry.space_group_name_H-M   'P 1'
#
loop_
_entity.id
_entity.type
_entity.pdbx_description
1 polymer ?
#
loop_
_entity_poly.entity_id
_entity_poly.type
_entity_poly.pdbx_seq_one_letter_code
_entity_poly.pdbx_strand_id
1 'polypeptide(L)'
;MNRRQMLIARWLLAAILPIAFTGTASARTPGPFQQTPATDTSRPQGVDTLRYPIRDRRTDGISGGYRNPFDLKDTGYVKRTVEYDPKTKQYYIVERIGGRYYRTPTTMTQAEFLRLQARNDENEYFRRRANTLYALNNRRARPAFGFSKDWMNRVTGVGKVSINPSGYVDIAAGYQGQKINNPTLPERARRNGGFDFQMNAQLQVDAKIGDKINLPINYNTLAQFDFENQLKLDYQGKNDEILKLLQAGNVNFASKGTLIPGAQSLFGVKTQLQFGKVYVTGVMANQRSQRQSANMQGSAATMPFSIRADEYEENRHFLLGHFFRLNYKNWLSKLPQVTSQVQVTRVEVWVTNRTGATTNTRDIVALMDIGETSRGSFGDPGVPTANQNGPVYSIINASSGARNSSTATSTLVALGFAPVQDFEKTFARKLQAGQDFTFQNELGYISLAQPLLPDEVLGVAYEYTYNGKRYQVGEFSQDVPPDSTGNSQKVLFLKLLKATSQRSQLPIWRLMMKNVYTVGYGSLQREDFKLDVVYEQPSFGEKRYLPLNDTFEQVTPVPVTITPTVRAPYRGLPLLQLVNLDRLNNQNDPQPNGVFDFIEGITVVSAQSRIIFPVLEPFGRDLEYVFENGPANAPDTIRRRYIYYPLYDTIKAIAQTFANLNRYKLVGKSKQANNVDYQLGFNIPRGSVTATAGGRILQEGVDYEINYDLGTLHVINPAIIQSGIPVQIQFENNATFGLQQRNYLALRLDYLASKHLTVGGTVVRLSERPFFTKQQYGEDPIRNTMYGVDFNYTNDIPRLTRMLNKLPFYSTKAMSGITAYGEAAYLQPGHASQIGKGDAGQVYIDDFEGTRSSIDLRFPLNAWTLASTPQKSRDQFGNILFPEAERSNDLSYNYRRAKLAWYNIEPVLQERSNNNNPLRTNLREISRPETRQVFQNEIFPKRTLDIGQGILTTFDMAFYPR
;
A
#
# COMPACT_ATOMS: atom_id res chain seq x y z
N MET A 1 -19.79 25.18 32.05
CA MET A 1 -20.06 26.04 30.87
C MET A 1 -21.50 26.53 30.92
N ASN A 2 -21.71 27.82 30.68
CA ASN A 2 -22.87 28.59 31.15
C ASN A 2 -24.03 28.62 30.11
N ARG A 3 -25.28 28.52 30.58
CA ARG A 3 -26.54 28.35 29.80
C ARG A 3 -26.95 29.51 28.86
N ARG A 4 -26.08 30.49 28.60
CA ARG A 4 -26.37 31.65 27.74
C ARG A 4 -25.91 31.51 26.27
N GLN A 5 -25.22 30.44 25.89
CA GLN A 5 -24.81 30.22 24.49
C GLN A 5 -25.82 29.43 23.64
N MET A 6 -26.90 28.90 24.22
CA MET A 6 -27.91 28.09 23.51
C MET A 6 -29.01 28.93 22.81
N LEU A 7 -29.05 30.24 23.01
CA LEU A 7 -30.10 31.13 22.48
C LEU A 7 -29.75 31.82 21.16
N ILE A 8 -28.47 31.81 20.74
CA ILE A 8 -28.04 32.45 19.47
C ILE A 8 -28.05 31.44 18.30
N ALA A 9 -28.00 30.14 18.57
CA ALA A 9 -28.04 29.10 17.53
C ALA A 9 -29.46 28.76 17.03
N ARG A 10 -30.53 29.32 17.62
CA ARG A 10 -31.94 29.05 17.24
C ARG A 10 -32.56 30.07 16.27
N TRP A 11 -31.88 31.18 15.96
CA TRP A 11 -32.41 32.23 15.07
C TRP A 11 -31.83 32.24 13.64
N LEU A 12 -30.97 31.28 13.28
CA LEU A 12 -30.34 31.22 11.95
C LEU A 12 -30.84 30.09 11.03
N LEU A 13 -31.87 29.34 11.44
CA LEU A 13 -32.38 28.17 10.71
C LEU A 13 -33.89 28.22 10.39
N ALA A 14 -34.53 29.39 10.51
CA ALA A 14 -35.97 29.57 10.27
C ALA A 14 -36.30 30.68 9.26
N ALA A 15 -35.48 30.83 8.23
CA ALA A 15 -35.79 31.70 7.09
C ALA A 15 -35.42 30.97 5.81
N ILE A 16 -36.32 30.12 5.32
CA ILE A 16 -36.63 29.81 3.91
C ILE A 16 -37.76 28.76 3.97
N LEU A 17 -39.00 29.24 3.90
CA LEU A 17 -40.18 28.45 3.56
C LEU A 17 -41.03 29.37 2.65
N PRO A 18 -41.36 28.96 1.41
CA PRO A 18 -42.05 29.84 0.49
C PRO A 18 -43.54 29.95 0.85
N ILE A 19 -44.02 31.19 0.89
CA ILE A 19 -45.46 31.51 0.96
C ILE A 19 -46.04 31.34 -0.45
N ALA A 20 -47.01 30.44 -0.56
CA ALA A 20 -47.89 30.32 -1.71
C ALA A 20 -48.85 31.52 -1.74
N PHE A 21 -48.87 32.25 -2.86
CA PHE A 21 -49.96 33.15 -3.19
C PHE A 21 -50.71 32.59 -4.41
N THR A 22 -51.95 32.16 -4.15
CA THR A 22 -52.97 31.91 -5.15
C THR A 22 -53.46 33.24 -5.69
N GLY A 23 -53.07 33.58 -6.92
CA GLY A 23 -53.61 34.71 -7.68
C GLY A 23 -54.25 34.18 -8.95
N THR A 24 -55.57 34.19 -9.01
CA THR A 24 -56.38 33.87 -10.20
C THR A 24 -56.07 34.88 -11.30
N ALA A 25 -55.37 34.47 -12.35
CA ALA A 25 -55.19 35.26 -13.56
C ALA A 25 -56.31 34.91 -14.56
N SER A 26 -57.25 35.82 -14.72
CA SER A 26 -58.25 35.78 -15.78
C SER A 26 -57.56 35.87 -17.15
N ALA A 27 -57.58 34.79 -17.92
CA ALA A 27 -57.04 34.75 -19.27
C ALA A 27 -57.93 35.59 -20.21
N ARG A 28 -57.44 36.76 -20.63
CA ARG A 28 -57.92 37.41 -21.87
C ARG A 28 -57.11 36.85 -23.03
N THR A 29 -57.75 36.04 -23.86
CA THR A 29 -57.22 35.62 -25.16
C THR A 29 -57.10 36.83 -26.09
N PRO A 30 -55.91 37.18 -26.60
CA PRO A 30 -55.79 38.10 -27.74
C PRO A 30 -56.34 37.40 -28.99
N GLY A 31 -57.22 38.08 -29.73
CA GLY A 31 -57.76 37.57 -30.99
C GLY A 31 -56.69 37.43 -32.09
N PRO A 32 -57.02 36.74 -33.21
CA PRO A 32 -56.08 36.52 -34.31
C PRO A 32 -55.60 37.84 -34.93
N PHE A 33 -54.29 37.94 -35.13
CA PHE A 33 -53.64 39.09 -35.76
C PHE A 33 -53.95 39.15 -37.25
N GLN A 34 -54.75 40.12 -37.70
CA GLN A 34 -54.79 40.53 -39.10
C GLN A 34 -53.71 41.61 -39.34
N GLN A 35 -52.73 41.30 -40.19
CA GLN A 35 -51.75 42.26 -40.69
C GLN A 35 -52.39 43.11 -41.79
N THR A 36 -52.72 44.37 -41.50
CA THR A 36 -52.78 45.41 -42.53
C THR A 36 -51.40 46.08 -42.60
N PRO A 37 -50.72 46.10 -43.75
CA PRO A 37 -49.46 46.83 -43.89
C PRO A 37 -49.77 48.33 -43.87
N ALA A 38 -49.59 48.96 -42.71
CA ALA A 38 -49.50 50.41 -42.62
C ALA A 38 -48.12 50.83 -43.11
N THR A 39 -48.08 51.58 -44.21
CA THR A 39 -46.89 52.17 -44.79
C THR A 39 -46.28 53.15 -43.80
N ASP A 40 -45.05 52.87 -43.36
CA ASP A 40 -44.25 53.72 -42.47
C ASP A 40 -43.92 55.05 -43.18
N THR A 41 -44.49 56.15 -42.70
CA THR A 41 -44.28 57.52 -43.20
C THR A 41 -43.03 58.19 -42.63
N SER A 42 -42.10 57.44 -42.06
CA SER A 42 -40.80 57.97 -41.62
C SER A 42 -39.64 57.12 -42.14
N ARG A 43 -39.44 57.15 -43.46
CA ARG A 43 -38.24 56.62 -44.11
C ARG A 43 -37.27 57.79 -44.36
N PRO A 44 -36.20 57.97 -43.58
CA PRO A 44 -35.17 58.94 -43.94
C PRO A 44 -34.35 58.33 -45.09
N GLN A 45 -34.48 58.90 -46.28
CA GLN A 45 -33.52 58.71 -47.37
C GLN A 45 -32.27 59.52 -47.05
N GLY A 46 -31.30 58.89 -46.39
CA GLY A 46 -29.95 59.39 -46.23
C GLY A 46 -29.00 58.20 -46.14
N VAL A 47 -27.93 58.21 -46.94
CA VAL A 47 -26.85 57.22 -46.79
C VAL A 47 -26.13 57.56 -45.48
N ASP A 48 -26.20 56.65 -44.50
CA ASP A 48 -25.53 56.79 -43.21
C ASP A 48 -24.01 56.97 -43.44
N THR A 49 -23.49 58.14 -43.05
CA THR A 49 -22.08 58.53 -43.25
C THR A 49 -21.16 58.05 -42.14
N LEU A 50 -21.69 57.34 -41.13
CA LEU A 50 -20.88 56.74 -40.07
C LEU A 50 -20.02 55.60 -40.65
N ARG A 51 -18.72 55.60 -40.32
CA ARG A 51 -17.78 54.53 -40.70
C ARG A 51 -18.26 53.13 -40.24
N TYR A 52 -19.04 53.10 -39.17
CA TYR A 52 -19.80 51.93 -38.71
C TYR A 52 -21.26 52.35 -38.54
N PRO A 53 -22.16 51.99 -39.48
CA PRO A 53 -23.56 52.41 -39.43
C PRO A 53 -24.27 51.75 -38.24
N ILE A 54 -24.99 52.54 -37.46
CA ILE A 54 -25.78 52.05 -36.33
C ILE A 54 -27.04 51.39 -36.88
N ARG A 55 -27.29 50.14 -36.50
CA ARG A 55 -28.47 49.39 -36.97
C ARG A 55 -29.44 49.17 -35.83
N ASP A 56 -30.70 49.57 -36.01
CA ASP A 56 -31.77 49.14 -35.11
C ASP A 56 -32.11 47.67 -35.39
N ARG A 57 -32.41 46.92 -34.32
CA ARG A 57 -32.81 45.52 -34.40
C ARG A 57 -34.22 45.42 -35.02
N ARG A 58 -34.40 44.54 -36.00
CA ARG A 58 -35.74 44.29 -36.59
C ARG A 58 -36.37 42.97 -36.16
N THR A 59 -35.60 42.09 -35.54
CA THR A 59 -36.05 40.78 -35.05
C THR A 59 -36.25 40.78 -33.53
N ASP A 60 -36.65 39.64 -32.99
CA ASP A 60 -36.91 39.49 -31.57
C ASP A 60 -35.66 39.64 -30.67
N GLY A 61 -35.94 39.71 -29.37
CA GLY A 61 -35.00 39.80 -28.25
C GLY A 61 -33.73 38.96 -28.33
N ILE A 62 -33.85 37.75 -28.86
CA ILE A 62 -33.05 36.58 -28.47
C ILE A 62 -32.52 35.81 -29.69
N SER A 63 -33.28 35.73 -30.78
CA SER A 63 -32.92 35.05 -32.03
C SER A 63 -32.18 35.96 -33.02
N GLY A 64 -32.22 37.28 -32.82
CA GLY A 64 -31.48 38.24 -33.63
C GLY A 64 -29.97 38.15 -33.37
N GLY A 65 -29.22 37.56 -34.31
CA GLY A 65 -27.77 37.45 -34.22
C GLY A 65 -27.05 38.81 -34.26
N TYR A 66 -25.90 38.86 -33.56
CA TYR A 66 -24.92 39.95 -33.44
C TYR A 66 -25.47 41.34 -33.04
N ARG A 67 -25.39 41.67 -31.75
CA ARG A 67 -25.45 43.06 -31.24
C ARG A 67 -24.06 43.69 -31.30
N ASN A 68 -23.86 44.72 -32.11
CA ASN A 68 -22.68 45.56 -32.00
C ASN A 68 -22.76 46.34 -30.67
N PRO A 69 -21.74 46.33 -29.79
CA PRO A 69 -21.77 47.08 -28.52
C PRO A 69 -21.94 48.59 -28.70
N PHE A 70 -21.73 49.11 -29.91
CA PHE A 70 -21.93 50.51 -30.29
C PHE A 70 -23.33 50.82 -30.85
N ASP A 71 -24.20 49.82 -31.09
CA ASP A 71 -25.59 50.07 -31.47
C ASP A 71 -26.40 50.64 -30.29
N LEU A 72 -27.47 51.38 -30.60
CA LEU A 72 -28.36 51.94 -29.59
C LEU A 72 -28.96 50.80 -28.74
N LYS A 73 -28.71 50.85 -27.43
CA LYS A 73 -29.32 49.91 -26.48
C LYS A 73 -30.80 50.25 -26.30
N ASP A 74 -31.62 49.22 -26.12
CA ASP A 74 -33.03 49.40 -25.75
C ASP A 74 -33.10 50.31 -24.50
N THR A 75 -33.83 51.42 -24.61
CA THR A 75 -33.99 52.38 -23.51
C THR A 75 -34.99 51.86 -22.48
N GLY A 76 -35.06 52.48 -21.29
CA GLY A 76 -36.03 52.12 -20.25
C GLY A 76 -37.51 52.25 -20.66
N TYR A 77 -37.80 52.78 -21.84
CA TYR A 77 -39.14 52.87 -22.42
C TYR A 77 -39.63 51.54 -23.03
N VAL A 78 -38.73 50.60 -23.35
CA VAL A 78 -39.08 49.25 -23.80
C VAL A 78 -39.23 48.35 -22.58
N LYS A 79 -40.47 47.96 -22.26
CA LYS A 79 -40.75 47.01 -21.17
C LYS A 79 -40.82 45.60 -21.72
N ARG A 80 -39.94 44.72 -21.23
CA ARG A 80 -39.94 43.30 -21.56
C ARG A 80 -40.64 42.50 -20.47
N THR A 81 -41.66 41.72 -20.82
CA THR A 81 -42.40 40.84 -19.91
C THR A 81 -42.41 39.41 -20.44
N VAL A 82 -42.47 38.44 -19.53
CA VAL A 82 -42.62 37.02 -19.86
C VAL A 82 -44.05 36.61 -19.55
N GLU A 83 -44.76 36.11 -20.57
CA GLU A 83 -46.13 35.62 -20.45
C GLU A 83 -46.13 34.11 -20.68
N TYR A 84 -46.79 33.34 -19.82
CA TYR A 84 -46.87 31.88 -19.94
C TYR A 84 -48.23 31.48 -20.48
N ASP A 85 -48.26 30.68 -21.54
CA ASP A 85 -49.50 30.07 -22.02
C ASP A 85 -49.63 28.63 -21.49
N PRO A 86 -50.60 28.37 -20.60
CA PRO A 86 -50.81 27.04 -20.03
C PRO A 86 -51.33 26.01 -21.05
N LYS A 87 -51.92 26.42 -22.18
CA LYS A 87 -52.42 25.49 -23.20
C LYS A 87 -51.31 24.93 -24.07
N THR A 88 -50.45 25.81 -24.59
CA THR A 88 -49.31 25.42 -25.44
C THR A 88 -48.07 25.06 -24.64
N LYS A 89 -48.04 25.35 -23.33
CA LYS A 89 -46.88 25.21 -22.42
C LYS A 89 -45.66 26.00 -22.90
N GLN A 90 -45.88 27.08 -23.65
CA GLN A 90 -44.84 27.95 -24.18
C GLN A 90 -44.73 29.24 -23.37
N TYR A 91 -43.51 29.78 -23.30
CA TYR A 91 -43.22 31.09 -22.73
C TYR A 91 -43.06 32.10 -23.86
N TYR A 92 -43.77 33.22 -23.75
CA TYR A 92 -43.76 34.34 -24.69
C TYR A 92 -42.97 35.49 -24.07
N ILE A 93 -41.88 35.88 -24.72
CA ILE A 93 -41.09 37.03 -24.32
C ILE A 93 -41.54 38.21 -25.15
N VAL A 94 -42.25 39.13 -24.49
CA VAL A 94 -42.97 40.23 -25.11
C VAL A 94 -42.24 41.55 -24.82
N GLU A 95 -41.97 42.34 -25.86
CA GLU A 95 -41.43 43.70 -25.73
C GLU A 95 -42.54 44.71 -26.06
N ARG A 96 -42.85 45.63 -25.13
CA ARG A 96 -43.87 46.68 -25.29
C ARG A 96 -43.26 48.08 -25.13
N ILE A 97 -43.68 49.01 -25.99
CA ILE A 97 -43.51 50.45 -25.77
C ILE A 97 -44.90 51.01 -25.46
N GLY A 98 -45.10 51.49 -24.24
CA GLY A 98 -46.43 51.80 -23.72
C GLY A 98 -47.33 50.56 -23.71
N GLY A 99 -48.49 50.65 -24.39
CA GLY A 99 -49.46 49.54 -24.52
C GLY A 99 -49.37 48.74 -25.81
N ARG A 100 -48.42 49.05 -26.71
CA ARG A 100 -48.29 48.38 -28.01
C ARG A 100 -47.06 47.48 -28.03
N TYR A 101 -47.18 46.35 -28.73
CA TYR A 101 -46.05 45.46 -29.01
C TYR A 101 -45.01 46.22 -29.85
N TYR A 102 -43.78 46.28 -29.36
CA TYR A 102 -42.67 46.90 -30.06
C TYR A 102 -42.15 46.00 -31.17
N ARG A 103 -42.16 44.67 -30.96
CA ARG A 103 -41.76 43.63 -31.92
C ARG A 103 -42.53 42.32 -31.70
N THR A 104 -42.38 41.36 -32.61
CA THR A 104 -42.96 40.01 -32.50
C THR A 104 -42.44 39.30 -31.25
N PRO A 105 -43.31 38.72 -30.40
CA PRO A 105 -42.87 37.96 -29.23
C PRO A 105 -42.02 36.74 -29.60
N THR A 106 -40.97 36.48 -28.83
CA THR A 106 -40.22 35.22 -28.93
C THR A 106 -40.98 34.12 -28.21
N THR A 107 -41.18 32.97 -28.85
CA THR A 107 -41.75 31.78 -28.22
C THR A 107 -40.65 30.81 -27.84
N MET A 108 -40.75 30.25 -26.63
CA MET A 108 -39.79 29.26 -26.13
C MET A 108 -40.53 28.12 -25.44
N THR A 109 -40.00 26.91 -25.59
CA THR A 109 -40.41 25.80 -24.72
C THR A 109 -39.93 26.04 -23.29
N GLN A 110 -40.53 25.36 -22.31
CA GLN A 110 -40.08 25.44 -20.91
C GLN A 110 -38.59 25.12 -20.74
N ALA A 111 -38.07 24.12 -21.47
CA ALA A 111 -36.67 23.73 -21.39
C ALA A 111 -35.72 24.81 -21.96
N GLU A 112 -36.10 25.46 -23.06
CA GLU A 112 -35.32 26.55 -23.65
C GLU A 112 -35.34 27.80 -22.78
N PHE A 113 -36.49 28.14 -22.20
CA PHE A 113 -36.61 29.26 -21.28
C PHE A 113 -35.74 29.05 -20.03
N LEU A 114 -35.80 27.87 -19.42
CA LEU A 114 -34.97 27.54 -18.26
C LEU A 114 -33.47 27.58 -18.59
N ARG A 115 -33.05 27.11 -19.77
CA ARG A 115 -31.66 27.21 -20.23
C ARG A 115 -31.23 28.66 -20.44
N LEU A 116 -32.09 29.50 -21.03
CA LEU A 116 -31.81 30.92 -21.22
C LEU A 116 -31.68 31.65 -19.88
N GLN A 117 -32.60 31.38 -18.95
CA GLN A 117 -32.57 31.94 -17.60
C GLN A 117 -31.31 31.51 -16.86
N ALA A 118 -30.99 30.21 -16.85
CA ALA A 118 -29.77 29.70 -16.23
C ALA A 118 -28.50 30.37 -16.78
N ARG A 119 -28.41 30.55 -18.10
CA ARG A 119 -27.28 31.27 -18.73
C ARG A 119 -27.22 32.75 -18.34
N ASN A 120 -28.36 33.42 -18.20
CA ASN A 120 -28.41 34.82 -17.76
C ASN A 120 -28.01 34.96 -16.30
N ASP A 121 -28.52 34.09 -15.42
CA ASP A 121 -28.20 34.06 -13.99
C ASP A 121 -26.71 33.76 -13.78
N GLU A 122 -26.14 32.85 -14.57
CA GLU A 122 -24.71 32.54 -14.59
C GLU A 122 -23.88 33.77 -14.99
N ASN A 123 -24.24 34.45 -16.08
CA ASN A 123 -23.56 35.66 -16.52
C ASN A 123 -23.66 36.80 -15.49
N GLU A 124 -24.83 36.97 -14.85
CA GLU A 124 -25.02 37.98 -13.81
C GLU A 124 -24.22 37.63 -12.55
N TYR A 125 -24.21 36.36 -12.15
CA TYR A 125 -23.38 35.86 -11.06
C TYR A 125 -21.90 36.18 -11.31
N PHE A 126 -21.37 35.86 -12.50
CA PHE A 126 -19.97 36.17 -12.83
C PHE A 126 -19.69 37.67 -12.90
N ARG A 127 -20.62 38.49 -13.38
CA ARG A 127 -20.48 39.96 -13.32
C ARG A 127 -20.46 40.49 -11.88
N ARG A 128 -21.38 40.03 -11.02
CA ARG A 128 -21.41 40.41 -9.59
C ARG A 128 -20.14 39.94 -8.90
N ARG A 129 -19.68 38.72 -9.17
CA ARG A 129 -18.41 38.17 -8.68
C ARG A 129 -17.22 39.00 -9.16
N ALA A 130 -17.14 39.35 -10.44
CA ALA A 130 -16.08 40.19 -10.98
C ALA A 130 -16.08 41.60 -10.36
N ASN A 131 -17.24 42.22 -10.19
CA ASN A 131 -17.38 43.52 -9.53
C ASN A 131 -17.01 43.45 -8.05
N THR A 132 -17.36 42.35 -7.37
CA THR A 132 -16.99 42.13 -5.97
C THR A 132 -15.49 41.87 -5.84
N LEU A 133 -14.90 41.07 -6.73
CA LEU A 133 -13.46 40.86 -6.82
C LEU A 133 -12.72 42.16 -7.13
N TYR A 134 -13.24 43.00 -8.03
CA TYR A 134 -12.69 44.34 -8.31
C TYR A 134 -12.77 45.24 -7.06
N ALA A 135 -13.91 45.26 -6.36
CA ALA A 135 -14.07 46.02 -5.12
C ALA A 135 -13.19 45.50 -3.97
N LEU A 136 -12.94 44.19 -3.90
CA LEU A 136 -12.02 43.56 -2.94
C LEU A 136 -10.56 43.84 -3.32
N ASN A 137 -10.20 43.84 -4.60
CA ASN A 137 -8.85 44.19 -5.08
C ASN A 137 -8.53 45.68 -4.88
N ASN A 138 -9.53 46.58 -4.91
CA ASN A 138 -9.33 48.03 -4.78
C ASN A 138 -9.28 48.55 -3.33
N ARG A 139 -9.20 47.70 -2.30
CA ARG A 139 -8.99 48.13 -0.91
C ARG A 139 -7.64 47.66 -0.36
N ARG A 140 -6.60 48.47 -0.60
CA ARG A 140 -5.39 48.54 0.26
C ARG A 140 -5.64 49.37 1.53
N ALA A 141 -6.81 49.26 2.14
CA ALA A 141 -7.05 49.88 3.44
C ALA A 141 -6.43 48.97 4.51
N ARG A 142 -5.15 49.19 4.83
CA ARG A 142 -4.53 48.63 6.03
C ARG A 142 -5.27 49.21 7.24
N PRO A 143 -6.03 48.43 8.02
CA PRO A 143 -6.61 48.95 9.25
C PRO A 143 -5.45 49.28 10.21
N ALA A 144 -5.25 50.57 10.48
CA ALA A 144 -4.32 51.01 11.50
C ALA A 144 -4.97 50.78 12.86
N PHE A 145 -4.74 49.60 13.44
CA PHE A 145 -5.10 49.34 14.83
C PHE A 145 -4.12 50.10 15.73
N GLY A 146 -4.52 51.28 16.19
CA GLY A 146 -3.84 52.01 17.26
C GLY A 146 -4.46 51.62 18.60
N PHE A 147 -3.66 51.17 19.56
CA PHE A 147 -4.12 50.99 20.93
C PHE A 147 -3.89 52.29 21.71
N SER A 148 -4.96 52.86 22.30
CA SER A 148 -4.85 53.87 23.34
C SER A 148 -5.26 53.26 24.68
N LYS A 149 -4.29 52.75 25.44
CA LYS A 149 -4.39 52.42 26.88
C LYS A 149 -3.03 51.96 27.42
N ASP A 150 -2.58 52.59 28.51
CA ASP A 150 -1.24 52.44 29.10
C ASP A 150 -0.91 51.00 29.56
N TRP A 151 -1.91 50.23 29.99
CA TRP A 151 -1.74 48.83 30.39
C TRP A 151 -1.46 47.87 29.22
N MET A 152 -2.00 48.15 28.03
CA MET A 152 -1.78 47.32 26.84
C MET A 152 -0.33 47.44 26.38
N ASN A 153 0.22 48.66 26.41
CA ASN A 153 1.62 48.95 26.08
C ASN A 153 2.62 48.23 27.00
N ARG A 154 2.25 47.91 28.26
CA ARG A 154 3.09 47.08 29.13
C ARG A 154 3.18 45.63 28.65
N VAL A 155 2.08 45.09 28.11
CA VAL A 155 1.99 43.68 27.66
C VAL A 155 2.47 43.53 26.23
N THR A 156 2.03 44.36 25.29
CA THR A 156 2.40 44.27 23.87
C THR A 156 3.69 45.02 23.54
N GLY A 157 4.07 45.95 24.42
CA GLY A 157 5.17 46.87 24.17
C GLY A 157 4.76 48.08 23.30
N VAL A 158 5.71 48.98 23.03
CA VAL A 158 5.47 50.25 22.33
C VAL A 158 5.64 50.03 20.83
N GLY A 159 4.55 50.10 20.06
CA GLY A 159 4.63 49.96 18.61
C GLY A 159 3.28 49.78 17.94
N LYS A 160 3.27 49.89 16.61
CA LYS A 160 2.08 49.68 15.78
C LYS A 160 1.86 48.19 15.54
N VAL A 161 0.61 47.78 15.40
CA VAL A 161 0.25 46.45 14.92
C VAL A 161 0.52 46.38 13.42
N SER A 162 1.37 45.45 12.99
CA SER A 162 1.63 45.14 11.59
C SER A 162 1.21 43.71 11.32
N ILE A 163 0.16 43.52 10.53
CA ILE A 163 -0.31 42.20 10.09
C ILE A 163 -0.09 42.14 8.59
N ASN A 164 0.76 41.22 8.15
CA ASN A 164 1.09 41.02 6.74
C ASN A 164 0.62 39.61 6.33
N PRO A 165 -0.62 39.45 5.86
CA PRO A 165 -1.07 38.19 5.29
C PRO A 165 -0.58 38.06 3.84
N SER A 166 -0.17 36.87 3.44
CA SER A 166 0.21 36.46 2.10
C SER A 166 -0.37 35.07 1.80
N GLY A 167 -0.52 34.76 0.51
CA GLY A 167 -1.10 33.50 0.04
C GLY A 167 -2.49 33.66 -0.57
N TYR A 168 -3.21 32.56 -0.71
CA TYR A 168 -4.50 32.50 -1.40
C TYR A 168 -5.46 31.53 -0.68
N VAL A 169 -6.76 31.75 -0.90
CA VAL A 169 -7.82 30.89 -0.42
C VAL A 169 -8.77 30.63 -1.58
N ASP A 170 -8.70 29.44 -2.13
CA ASP A 170 -9.58 28.96 -3.18
C ASP A 170 -10.68 28.10 -2.56
N ILE A 171 -11.92 28.45 -2.89
CA ILE A 171 -13.11 27.68 -2.48
C ILE A 171 -13.84 27.31 -3.76
N ALA A 172 -13.91 26.01 -4.03
CA ALA A 172 -14.72 25.45 -5.09
C ALA A 172 -15.94 24.77 -4.45
N ALA A 173 -17.13 25.25 -4.81
CA ALA A 173 -18.39 24.68 -4.38
C ALA A 173 -19.22 24.35 -5.62
N GLY A 174 -19.70 23.12 -5.72
CA GLY A 174 -20.44 22.64 -6.87
C GLY A 174 -21.31 21.44 -6.54
N TYR A 175 -22.05 20.96 -7.54
CA TYR A 175 -22.71 19.68 -7.46
C TYR A 175 -21.95 18.72 -8.39
N GLN A 176 -21.39 17.65 -7.83
CA GLN A 176 -20.78 16.58 -8.61
C GLN A 176 -21.71 15.38 -8.61
N GLY A 177 -22.08 14.92 -9.79
CA GLY A 177 -22.92 13.73 -9.95
C GLY A 177 -22.43 12.87 -11.11
N GLN A 178 -22.58 11.57 -10.95
CA GLN A 178 -22.28 10.56 -11.96
C GLN A 178 -23.51 9.70 -12.24
N LYS A 179 -23.68 9.36 -13.52
CA LYS A 179 -24.68 8.37 -13.96
C LYS A 179 -23.97 7.22 -14.64
N ILE A 180 -24.03 6.04 -14.04
CA ILE A 180 -23.43 4.81 -14.57
C ILE A 180 -24.57 3.95 -15.14
N ASN A 181 -24.62 3.77 -16.45
CA ASN A 181 -25.62 2.93 -17.12
C ASN A 181 -25.21 1.44 -17.10
N ASN A 182 -24.79 0.93 -15.94
CA ASN A 182 -24.48 -0.49 -15.78
C ASN A 182 -25.73 -1.23 -15.29
N PRO A 183 -26.29 -2.17 -16.08
CA PRO A 183 -27.50 -2.89 -15.72
C PRO A 183 -27.35 -3.74 -14.45
N THR A 184 -26.12 -4.12 -14.08
CA THR A 184 -25.84 -4.90 -12.86
C THR A 184 -25.95 -4.07 -11.57
N LEU A 185 -25.97 -2.74 -11.67
CA LEU A 185 -26.18 -1.86 -10.53
C LEU A 185 -27.68 -1.59 -10.34
N PRO A 186 -28.15 -1.51 -9.08
CA PRO A 186 -29.48 -1.01 -8.76
C PRO A 186 -29.76 0.37 -9.36
N GLU A 187 -30.99 0.65 -9.78
CA GLU A 187 -31.34 1.93 -10.43
C GLU A 187 -30.98 3.15 -9.58
N ARG A 188 -31.14 3.06 -8.26
CA ARG A 188 -30.70 4.12 -7.33
C ARG A 188 -29.18 4.29 -7.31
N ALA A 189 -28.42 3.19 -7.37
CA ALA A 189 -26.96 3.23 -7.36
C ALA A 189 -26.37 3.70 -8.70
N ARG A 190 -27.15 3.64 -9.80
CA ARG A 190 -26.75 4.17 -11.11
C ARG A 190 -26.63 5.67 -11.14
N ARG A 191 -27.31 6.41 -10.24
CA ARG A 191 -27.22 7.87 -10.13
C ARG A 191 -26.74 8.23 -8.73
N ASN A 192 -25.48 8.64 -8.62
CA ASN A 192 -24.92 9.13 -7.36
C ASN A 192 -24.44 10.57 -7.56
N GLY A 193 -24.63 11.43 -6.58
CA GLY A 193 -24.15 12.80 -6.63
C GLY A 193 -24.38 13.52 -5.31
N GLY A 194 -23.63 14.59 -5.11
CA GLY A 194 -23.64 15.36 -3.87
C GLY A 194 -23.11 16.76 -4.07
N PHE A 195 -23.25 17.57 -3.02
CA PHE A 195 -22.56 18.84 -2.92
C PHE A 195 -21.06 18.56 -2.75
N ASP A 196 -20.26 19.01 -3.72
CA ASP A 196 -18.82 18.96 -3.67
C ASP A 196 -18.31 20.31 -3.16
N PHE A 197 -17.54 20.29 -2.09
CA PHE A 197 -16.98 21.47 -1.44
C PHE A 197 -15.50 21.23 -1.18
N GLN A 198 -14.66 21.87 -1.98
CA GLN A 198 -13.21 21.79 -1.89
C GLN A 198 -12.66 23.14 -1.45
N MET A 199 -11.87 23.14 -0.38
CA MET A 199 -11.20 24.32 0.13
C MET A 199 -9.69 24.11 0.03
N ASN A 200 -9.03 24.96 -0.75
CA ASN A 200 -7.58 25.03 -0.86
C ASN A 200 -7.12 26.39 -0.31
N ALA A 201 -6.67 26.42 0.93
CA ALA A 201 -6.15 27.62 1.57
C ALA A 201 -4.66 27.44 1.84
N GLN A 202 -3.85 28.31 1.24
CA GLN A 202 -2.44 28.50 1.55
C GLN A 202 -2.28 29.91 2.12
N LEU A 203 -2.23 30.02 3.44
CA LEU A 203 -2.20 31.29 4.15
C LEU A 203 -0.92 31.39 5.00
N GLN A 204 -0.11 32.40 4.75
CA GLN A 204 0.98 32.81 5.62
C GLN A 204 0.67 34.18 6.20
N VAL A 205 0.70 34.33 7.52
CA VAL A 205 0.46 35.59 8.22
C VAL A 205 1.60 35.86 9.16
N ASP A 206 2.32 36.96 8.94
CA ASP A 206 3.28 37.49 9.90
C ASP A 206 2.67 38.71 10.58
N ALA A 207 2.24 38.52 11.83
CA ALA A 207 1.68 39.58 12.64
C ALA A 207 2.61 39.99 13.79
N LYS A 208 3.13 41.22 13.74
CA LYS A 208 3.89 41.86 14.82
C LYS A 208 3.00 42.82 15.58
N ILE A 209 2.87 42.63 16.89
CA ILE A 209 2.06 43.46 17.78
C ILE A 209 3.03 44.14 18.76
N GLY A 210 3.26 45.45 18.56
CA GLY A 210 4.24 46.20 19.34
C GLY A 210 5.69 45.76 19.06
N ASP A 211 6.55 45.82 20.07
CA ASP A 211 7.93 45.33 20.03
C ASP A 211 8.13 43.95 20.72
N LYS A 212 7.08 43.36 21.31
CA LYS A 212 7.20 42.14 22.12
C LYS A 212 6.53 40.89 21.56
N ILE A 213 5.48 41.02 20.74
CA ILE A 213 4.69 39.87 20.27
C ILE A 213 4.88 39.68 18.77
N ASN A 214 5.24 38.46 18.38
CA ASN A 214 5.30 38.01 17.00
C ASN A 214 4.40 36.76 16.83
N LEU A 215 3.56 36.77 15.80
CA LEU A 215 2.61 35.70 15.47
C LEU A 215 2.87 35.23 14.03
N PRO A 216 3.90 34.41 13.79
CA PRO A 216 4.06 33.73 12.51
C PRO A 216 3.05 32.57 12.42
N ILE A 217 2.16 32.65 11.44
CA ILE A 217 1.15 31.63 11.14
C ILE A 217 1.39 31.15 9.71
N ASN A 218 1.54 29.86 9.52
CA ASN A 218 1.54 29.20 8.23
C ASN A 218 0.48 28.09 8.25
N TYR A 219 -0.48 28.16 7.33
CA TYR A 219 -1.60 27.25 7.26
C TYR A 219 -1.88 26.83 5.83
N ASN A 220 -1.79 25.54 5.57
CA ASN A 220 -2.04 24.89 4.30
C ASN A 220 -3.08 23.78 4.50
N THR A 221 -4.21 23.85 3.79
CA THR A 221 -5.24 22.80 3.84
C THR A 221 -4.87 21.56 3.03
N LEU A 222 -3.89 21.68 2.13
CA LEU A 222 -3.33 20.59 1.33
C LEU A 222 -1.96 20.15 1.84
N ALA A 223 -1.58 20.52 3.07
CA ALA A 223 -0.36 20.00 3.70
C ALA A 223 -0.44 18.48 3.80
N GLN A 224 0.60 17.79 3.34
CA GLN A 224 0.69 16.33 3.49
C GLN A 224 0.91 15.95 4.96
N PHE A 225 1.51 16.85 5.76
CA PHE A 225 1.81 16.61 7.16
C PHE A 225 1.37 17.76 8.07
N ASP A 226 0.82 17.42 9.24
CA ASP A 226 0.32 18.38 10.25
C ASP A 226 1.39 19.33 10.82
N PHE A 227 2.68 19.01 10.69
CA PHE A 227 3.76 19.88 11.16
C PHE A 227 4.07 21.04 10.20
N GLU A 228 3.65 20.96 8.93
CA GLU A 228 3.77 22.06 7.97
C GLU A 228 2.88 23.24 8.36
N ASN A 229 1.76 22.92 9.02
CA ASN A 229 0.88 23.89 9.66
C ASN A 229 1.54 24.42 10.94
N GLN A 230 2.18 25.57 10.82
CA GLN A 230 2.85 26.25 11.92
C GLN A 230 1.95 27.34 12.49
N LEU A 231 1.52 27.16 13.73
CA LEU A 231 0.88 28.21 14.49
C LEU A 231 1.79 28.51 15.66
N LYS A 232 2.45 29.67 15.67
CA LYS A 232 3.31 30.05 16.78
C LYS A 232 2.97 31.45 17.25
N LEU A 233 2.80 31.57 18.56
CA LEU A 233 2.86 32.84 19.28
C LEU A 233 4.23 32.91 19.93
N ASP A 234 4.95 34.00 19.73
CA ASP A 234 6.24 34.27 20.33
C ASP A 234 6.21 35.62 21.03
N TYR A 235 6.28 35.58 22.36
CA TYR A 235 6.43 36.75 23.20
C TYR A 235 7.84 36.82 23.76
N GLN A 236 8.50 37.96 23.57
CA GLN A 236 9.84 38.23 24.09
C GLN A 236 9.77 39.41 25.06
N GLY A 237 10.13 39.15 26.32
CA GLY A 237 10.21 40.17 27.36
C GLY A 237 11.50 40.98 27.29
N LYS A 238 11.48 42.18 27.86
CA LYS A 238 12.67 43.05 27.93
C LYS A 238 13.70 42.54 28.94
N ASN A 239 14.91 43.11 28.93
CA ASN A 239 15.99 42.72 29.84
C ASN A 239 15.62 42.85 31.32
N ASP A 240 14.70 43.76 31.66
CA ASP A 240 14.30 44.05 33.03
C ASP A 240 13.10 43.21 33.51
N GLU A 241 12.50 42.41 32.62
CA GLU A 241 11.27 41.65 32.88
C GLU A 241 11.57 40.23 33.36
N ILE A 242 10.80 39.72 34.33
CA ILE A 242 10.95 38.34 34.83
C ILE A 242 10.59 37.32 33.74
N LEU A 243 9.49 37.56 33.02
CA LEU A 243 9.08 36.73 31.89
C LEU A 243 9.96 37.06 30.69
N LYS A 244 10.88 36.15 30.34
CA LYS A 244 11.78 36.31 29.19
C LYS A 244 11.16 35.83 27.89
N LEU A 245 10.44 34.71 27.96
CA LEU A 245 9.86 34.09 26.78
C LEU A 245 8.53 33.42 27.13
N LEU A 246 7.52 33.64 26.29
CA LEU A 246 6.27 32.88 26.31
C LEU A 246 5.94 32.50 24.87
N GLN A 247 6.00 31.20 24.58
CA GLN A 247 5.64 30.66 23.28
C GLN A 247 4.40 29.78 23.39
N ALA A 248 3.50 29.85 22.42
CA ALA A 248 2.34 28.97 22.31
C ALA A 248 2.18 28.44 20.88
N GLY A 249 1.64 27.22 20.75
CA GLY A 249 1.57 26.49 19.48
C GLY A 249 2.87 25.72 19.22
N ASN A 250 3.53 25.90 18.08
CA ASN A 250 4.79 25.19 17.78
C ASN A 250 5.94 25.73 18.67
N VAL A 251 6.40 24.89 19.61
CA VAL A 251 7.46 25.20 20.57
C VAL A 251 8.54 24.11 20.53
N ASN A 252 9.68 24.40 21.15
CA ASN A 252 10.75 23.43 21.35
C ASN A 252 11.25 23.45 22.79
N PHE A 253 11.82 22.33 23.24
CA PHE A 253 12.54 22.23 24.49
C PHE A 253 14.00 21.90 24.20
N ALA A 254 14.88 22.89 24.33
CA ALA A 254 16.31 22.67 24.20
C ALA A 254 16.86 22.18 25.55
N SER A 255 17.49 21.01 25.56
CA SER A 255 18.27 20.51 26.70
C SER A 255 19.75 20.65 26.40
N LYS A 256 20.56 20.95 27.42
CA LYS A 256 22.04 20.93 27.34
C LYS A 256 22.60 19.54 27.68
N GLY A 257 21.76 18.65 28.21
CA GLY A 257 22.08 17.27 28.56
C GLY A 257 22.13 16.36 27.33
N THR A 258 23.02 15.36 27.32
CA THR A 258 22.94 14.25 26.36
C THR A 258 22.07 13.11 26.88
N LEU A 259 21.99 12.92 28.21
CA LEU A 259 21.17 11.88 28.85
C LEU A 259 19.67 12.21 28.84
N ILE A 260 19.30 13.49 29.02
CA ILE A 260 17.92 13.97 28.83
C ILE A 260 17.91 14.88 27.61
N PRO A 261 17.62 14.34 26.42
CA PRO A 261 17.65 15.14 25.22
C PRO A 261 16.50 16.14 25.16
N GLY A 262 16.70 17.20 24.40
CA GLY A 262 15.64 18.14 24.04
C GLY A 262 14.59 17.51 23.13
N ALA A 263 13.50 18.24 22.89
CA ALA A 263 12.46 17.89 21.92
C ALA A 263 12.22 19.09 20.99
N GLN A 264 12.36 18.90 19.67
CA GLN A 264 12.29 20.01 18.71
C GLN A 264 10.88 20.30 18.19
N SER A 265 10.04 19.26 18.04
CA SER A 265 8.69 19.38 17.47
C SER A 265 7.60 19.17 18.53
N LEU A 266 7.26 20.24 19.26
CA LEU A 266 6.21 20.23 20.27
C LEU A 266 5.08 21.20 19.90
N PHE A 267 3.83 20.85 20.21
CA PHE A 267 2.69 21.75 20.08
C PHE A 267 2.04 22.01 21.45
N GLY A 268 2.25 23.19 22.01
CA GLY A 268 1.75 23.54 23.34
C GLY A 268 2.27 24.89 23.81
N VAL A 269 2.57 25.00 25.10
CA VAL A 269 3.03 26.25 25.73
C VAL A 269 4.40 26.06 26.32
N LYS A 270 5.29 27.02 26.06
CA LYS A 270 6.63 27.14 26.66
C LYS A 270 6.75 28.48 27.35
N THR A 271 7.31 28.50 28.54
CA THR A 271 7.63 29.72 29.25
C THR A 271 9.05 29.68 29.79
N GLN A 272 9.74 30.83 29.77
CA GLN A 272 11.03 31.02 30.40
C GLN A 272 10.98 32.24 31.32
N LEU A 273 11.25 32.02 32.60
CA LEU A 273 11.33 33.03 33.63
C LEU A 273 12.78 33.19 34.06
N GLN A 274 13.20 34.42 34.37
CA GLN A 274 14.52 34.69 34.93
C GLN A 274 14.38 35.38 36.29
N PHE A 275 14.94 34.76 37.31
CA PHE A 275 15.05 35.28 38.67
C PHE A 275 16.53 35.49 39.01
N GLY A 276 17.05 36.68 38.69
CA GLY A 276 18.47 36.98 38.86
C GLY A 276 19.35 36.06 38.01
N LYS A 277 20.06 35.14 38.66
CA LYS A 277 20.96 34.15 38.04
C LYS A 277 20.30 32.80 37.74
N VAL A 278 19.03 32.63 38.10
CA VAL A 278 18.27 31.39 37.86
C VAL A 278 17.33 31.59 36.68
N TYR A 279 17.39 30.69 35.70
CA TYR A 279 16.40 30.58 34.63
C TYR A 279 15.51 29.36 34.89
N VAL A 280 14.20 29.56 34.79
CA VAL A 280 13.18 28.51 34.93
C VAL A 280 12.49 28.38 33.59
N THR A 281 12.65 27.25 32.91
CA THR A 281 11.97 26.93 31.66
C THR A 281 10.94 25.84 31.88
N GLY A 282 9.68 26.13 31.60
CA GLY A 282 8.57 25.17 31.65
C GLY A 282 8.00 24.93 30.26
N VAL A 283 7.70 23.67 29.94
CA VAL A 283 7.03 23.27 28.69
C VAL A 283 5.90 22.30 29.01
N MET A 284 4.72 22.57 28.46
CA MET A 284 3.58 21.66 28.48
C MET A 284 3.01 21.59 27.07
N ALA A 285 3.20 20.46 26.39
CA ALA A 285 2.89 20.34 24.98
C ALA A 285 2.55 18.90 24.58
N ASN A 286 1.94 18.74 23.41
CA ASN A 286 1.88 17.46 22.73
C ASN A 286 3.13 17.30 21.86
N GLN A 287 3.87 16.21 22.01
CA GLN A 287 5.00 15.90 21.14
C GLN A 287 4.48 15.37 19.81
N ARG A 288 4.91 16.01 18.71
CA ARG A 288 4.50 15.66 17.33
C ARG A 288 5.55 14.84 16.57
N SER A 289 6.66 14.53 17.22
CA SER A 289 7.76 13.73 16.66
C SER A 289 7.97 12.43 17.43
N GLN A 290 8.60 11.47 16.77
CA GLN A 290 9.15 10.29 17.40
C GLN A 290 10.67 10.29 17.23
N ARG A 291 11.41 10.02 18.32
CA ARG A 291 12.84 9.74 18.19
C ARG A 291 13.02 8.34 17.65
N GLN A 292 13.75 8.22 16.54
CA GLN A 292 14.14 6.96 15.93
C GLN A 292 15.67 6.85 15.97
N SER A 293 16.17 5.62 15.97
CA SER A 293 17.59 5.34 15.86
C SER A 293 17.83 4.39 14.69
N ALA A 294 18.81 4.72 13.86
CA ALA A 294 19.35 3.86 12.82
C ALA A 294 20.79 3.49 13.19
N ASN A 295 21.10 2.20 13.23
CA ASN A 295 22.46 1.71 13.42
C ASN A 295 23.02 1.29 12.07
N MET A 296 24.24 1.73 11.75
CA MET A 296 24.88 1.47 10.46
C MET A 296 26.24 0.84 10.68
N GLN A 297 26.74 0.04 9.73
CA GLN A 297 28.07 -0.55 9.77
C GLN A 297 28.67 -0.58 8.34
N GLY A 298 29.80 0.08 8.12
CA GLY A 298 30.53 0.10 6.84
C GLY A 298 30.20 1.27 5.90
N SER A 299 30.92 1.37 4.77
CA SER A 299 30.78 2.41 3.73
C SER A 299 29.55 2.24 2.80
N ALA A 300 28.81 1.15 2.95
CA ALA A 300 27.59 0.88 2.23
C ALA A 300 26.64 0.15 3.17
N ALA A 301 25.34 0.47 3.09
CA ALA A 301 24.32 -0.11 3.96
C ALA A 301 24.25 -1.64 3.79
N THR A 302 25.04 -2.37 4.58
CA THR A 302 24.93 -3.82 4.70
C THR A 302 23.64 -4.10 5.48
N MET A 303 22.66 -4.71 4.81
CA MET A 303 21.40 -5.08 5.42
C MET A 303 21.51 -6.53 5.92
N PRO A 304 21.30 -6.79 7.23
CA PRO A 304 21.19 -8.15 7.71
C PRO A 304 19.89 -8.77 7.18
N PHE A 305 19.94 -10.04 6.81
CA PHE A 305 18.76 -10.83 6.48
C PHE A 305 18.74 -12.11 7.32
N SER A 306 17.54 -12.58 7.64
CA SER A 306 17.29 -13.84 8.33
C SER A 306 16.01 -14.45 7.76
N ILE A 307 16.16 -15.53 7.00
CA ILE A 307 15.08 -16.17 6.24
C ILE A 307 14.95 -17.61 6.72
N ARG A 308 13.74 -18.09 6.96
CA ARG A 308 13.51 -19.48 7.35
C ARG A 308 13.49 -20.40 6.13
N ALA A 309 13.77 -21.68 6.32
CA ALA A 309 13.76 -22.67 5.24
C ALA A 309 12.39 -22.81 4.54
N ASP A 310 11.27 -22.52 5.21
CA ASP A 310 9.95 -22.52 4.59
C ASP A 310 9.67 -21.27 3.72
N GLU A 311 10.50 -20.24 3.80
CA GLU A 311 10.34 -18.97 3.08
C GLU A 311 10.94 -18.99 1.66
N TYR A 312 11.10 -20.19 1.06
CA TYR A 312 11.49 -20.33 -0.34
C TYR A 312 10.50 -19.64 -1.30
N GLU A 313 10.98 -19.30 -2.50
CA GLU A 313 10.15 -18.70 -3.56
C GLU A 313 9.21 -19.72 -4.21
N GLU A 314 7.99 -19.84 -3.69
CA GLU A 314 6.95 -20.76 -4.20
C GLU A 314 6.39 -20.32 -5.57
N ASN A 315 5.98 -21.31 -6.40
CA ASN A 315 5.28 -21.10 -7.68
C ASN A 315 6.05 -20.25 -8.72
N ARG A 316 7.38 -20.23 -8.65
CA ARG A 316 8.21 -19.38 -9.51
C ARG A 316 9.29 -20.13 -10.29
N HIS A 317 9.94 -21.09 -9.66
CA HIS A 317 11.07 -21.83 -10.23
C HIS A 317 10.68 -23.26 -10.53
N PHE A 318 10.88 -23.71 -11.77
CA PHE A 318 10.46 -25.04 -12.21
C PHE A 318 11.51 -25.68 -13.10
N LEU A 319 11.86 -26.93 -12.80
CA LEU A 319 12.64 -27.78 -13.69
C LEU A 319 11.80 -28.18 -14.90
N LEU A 320 12.42 -28.26 -16.07
CA LEU A 320 11.72 -28.56 -17.33
C LEU A 320 11.18 -30.00 -17.37
N GLY A 321 11.74 -30.92 -16.59
CA GLY A 321 11.35 -32.33 -16.56
C GLY A 321 12.15 -33.16 -15.57
N HIS A 322 11.78 -34.43 -15.39
CA HIS A 322 12.37 -35.27 -14.36
C HIS A 322 13.84 -35.63 -14.63
N PHE A 323 14.24 -35.73 -15.90
CA PHE A 323 15.64 -35.91 -16.29
C PHE A 323 16.57 -34.83 -15.72
N PHE A 324 16.17 -33.55 -15.82
CA PHE A 324 16.93 -32.44 -15.26
C PHE A 324 16.95 -32.49 -13.73
N ARG A 325 15.80 -32.80 -13.11
CA ARG A 325 15.69 -32.93 -11.65
C ARG A 325 16.66 -33.96 -11.08
N LEU A 326 16.68 -35.15 -11.67
CA LEU A 326 17.45 -36.29 -11.16
C LEU A 326 18.97 -36.08 -11.35
N ASN A 327 19.37 -35.29 -12.35
CA ASN A 327 20.77 -35.00 -12.61
C ASN A 327 21.29 -33.68 -12.01
N TYR A 328 20.40 -32.79 -11.54
CA TYR A 328 20.75 -31.45 -11.03
C TYR A 328 21.92 -31.46 -10.03
N LYS A 329 21.82 -32.28 -8.98
CA LYS A 329 22.86 -32.42 -7.95
C LYS A 329 24.18 -32.97 -8.52
N ASN A 330 24.10 -33.92 -9.45
CA ASN A 330 25.27 -34.56 -10.05
C ASN A 330 26.01 -33.57 -10.95
N TRP A 331 25.30 -32.75 -11.72
CA TRP A 331 25.88 -31.73 -12.58
C TRP A 331 26.54 -30.59 -11.81
N LEU A 332 26.09 -30.32 -10.59
CA LEU A 332 26.69 -29.33 -9.69
C LEU A 332 27.69 -29.94 -8.68
N SER A 333 28.07 -31.20 -8.87
CA SER A 333 28.99 -31.89 -7.97
C SER A 333 30.45 -31.42 -8.07
N LYS A 334 30.82 -30.59 -9.05
CA LYS A 334 32.20 -30.09 -9.25
C LYS A 334 32.26 -28.58 -9.53
N LEU A 335 31.61 -27.78 -8.69
CA LEU A 335 31.73 -26.32 -8.74
C LEU A 335 33.21 -25.89 -8.77
N PRO A 336 33.55 -24.78 -9.46
CA PRO A 336 32.66 -23.85 -10.15
C PRO A 336 32.17 -24.32 -11.53
N GLN A 337 32.67 -25.42 -12.07
CA GLN A 337 32.26 -25.92 -13.38
C GLN A 337 30.99 -26.78 -13.30
N VAL A 338 30.03 -26.52 -14.19
CA VAL A 338 28.84 -27.36 -14.35
C VAL A 338 29.21 -28.53 -15.25
N THR A 339 29.04 -29.77 -14.79
CA THR A 339 29.42 -30.96 -15.56
C THR A 339 28.32 -31.44 -16.52
N SER A 340 27.28 -30.63 -16.73
CA SER A 340 26.17 -30.96 -17.60
C SER A 340 26.61 -30.96 -19.07
N GLN A 341 26.14 -31.93 -19.84
CA GLN A 341 26.30 -31.97 -21.30
C GLN A 341 25.03 -31.51 -22.03
N VAL A 342 24.05 -31.00 -21.27
CA VAL A 342 22.82 -30.44 -21.79
C VAL A 342 23.06 -29.01 -22.25
N GLN A 343 22.49 -28.66 -23.40
CA GLN A 343 22.28 -27.26 -23.76
C GLN A 343 20.84 -27.05 -24.22
N VAL A 344 20.04 -26.36 -23.41
CA VAL A 344 18.67 -25.95 -23.79
C VAL A 344 18.78 -24.83 -24.82
N THR A 345 18.26 -25.08 -26.02
CA THR A 345 18.34 -24.17 -27.17
C THR A 345 17.12 -23.26 -27.28
N ARG A 346 15.95 -23.77 -26.90
CA ARG A 346 14.68 -23.06 -27.05
C ARG A 346 13.68 -23.48 -25.99
N VAL A 347 12.96 -22.51 -25.44
CA VAL A 347 11.84 -22.72 -24.50
C VAL A 347 10.68 -21.80 -24.85
N GLU A 348 9.46 -22.34 -24.87
CA GLU A 348 8.20 -21.60 -24.91
C GLU A 348 7.40 -21.91 -23.65
N VAL A 349 7.05 -20.86 -22.91
CA VAL A 349 6.29 -20.98 -21.66
C VAL A 349 4.90 -20.39 -21.86
N TRP A 350 3.89 -21.10 -21.39
CA TRP A 350 2.48 -20.75 -21.53
C TRP A 350 1.79 -20.76 -20.18
N VAL A 351 1.06 -19.68 -19.87
CA VAL A 351 0.34 -19.49 -18.60
C VAL A 351 -1.11 -19.13 -18.90
N THR A 352 -2.04 -19.54 -18.03
CA THR A 352 -3.47 -19.15 -18.10
C THR A 352 -3.64 -17.65 -18.38
N ASN A 353 -4.43 -17.30 -19.40
CA ASN A 353 -4.64 -15.90 -19.78
C ASN A 353 -5.75 -15.26 -18.94
N ARG A 354 -5.36 -14.62 -17.83
CA ARG A 354 -6.30 -13.86 -16.97
C ARG A 354 -6.39 -12.39 -17.31
N THR A 355 -5.35 -11.82 -17.92
CA THR A 355 -5.23 -10.39 -18.19
C THR A 355 -5.97 -9.97 -19.46
N GLY A 356 -6.68 -10.90 -20.12
CA GLY A 356 -7.37 -10.62 -21.39
C GLY A 356 -6.41 -10.31 -22.53
N ALA A 357 -5.20 -10.87 -22.52
CA ALA A 357 -4.23 -10.67 -23.61
C ALA A 357 -4.83 -11.16 -24.94
N THR A 358 -4.71 -10.36 -25.99
CA THR A 358 -5.30 -10.64 -27.31
C THR A 358 -4.30 -11.15 -28.34
N THR A 359 -3.00 -11.09 -28.04
CA THR A 359 -1.91 -11.52 -28.93
C THR A 359 -1.13 -12.70 -28.32
N ASN A 360 -0.60 -13.59 -29.18
CA ASN A 360 0.12 -14.80 -28.76
C ASN A 360 -0.63 -15.65 -27.72
N THR A 361 -1.95 -15.79 -27.91
CA THR A 361 -2.83 -16.55 -27.03
C THR A 361 -3.47 -17.71 -27.77
N ARG A 362 -3.74 -18.80 -27.06
CA ARG A 362 -4.30 -20.02 -27.65
C ARG A 362 -4.81 -21.00 -26.60
N ASP A 363 -5.70 -21.90 -27.01
CA ASP A 363 -5.97 -23.10 -26.24
C ASP A 363 -4.78 -24.05 -26.25
N ILE A 364 -4.41 -24.50 -25.05
CA ILE A 364 -3.35 -25.47 -24.82
C ILE A 364 -3.91 -26.68 -24.05
N VAL A 365 -3.26 -27.83 -24.23
CA VAL A 365 -3.39 -28.99 -23.36
C VAL A 365 -2.00 -29.28 -22.81
N ALA A 366 -1.81 -29.01 -21.53
CA ALA A 366 -0.58 -29.32 -20.82
C ALA A 366 -0.71 -30.70 -20.17
N LEU A 367 0.20 -31.62 -20.49
CA LEU A 367 0.21 -33.01 -20.00
C LEU A 367 1.36 -33.23 -19.03
N MET A 368 1.12 -33.94 -17.94
CA MET A 368 2.15 -34.28 -16.95
C MET A 368 3.26 -35.15 -17.53
N ASP A 369 2.89 -36.25 -18.18
CA ASP A 369 3.81 -37.34 -18.55
C ASP A 369 4.37 -37.22 -19.98
N ILE A 370 4.11 -36.12 -20.69
CA ILE A 370 4.77 -35.90 -21.99
C ILE A 370 6.28 -35.74 -21.78
N GLY A 371 7.07 -36.48 -22.55
CA GLY A 371 8.52 -36.54 -22.38
C GLY A 371 9.00 -37.63 -21.42
N GLU A 372 8.11 -38.26 -20.65
CA GLU A 372 8.44 -39.28 -19.63
C GLU A 372 8.20 -40.70 -20.15
N THR A 373 8.84 -41.70 -19.53
CA THR A 373 8.81 -43.09 -19.99
C THR A 373 7.47 -43.80 -19.81
N SER A 374 6.69 -43.41 -18.80
CA SER A 374 5.39 -44.01 -18.47
C SER A 374 4.52 -43.02 -17.69
N ARG A 375 3.22 -43.33 -17.55
CA ARG A 375 2.28 -42.47 -16.81
C ARG A 375 2.59 -42.45 -15.31
N GLY A 376 2.62 -41.27 -14.70
CA GLY A 376 2.98 -41.08 -13.29
C GLY A 376 4.45 -41.39 -12.97
N SER A 377 5.32 -41.44 -13.98
CA SER A 377 6.75 -41.74 -13.81
C SER A 377 7.47 -40.61 -13.06
N PHE A 378 8.38 -40.97 -12.15
CA PHE A 378 9.29 -40.03 -11.51
C PHE A 378 10.59 -39.80 -12.32
N GLY A 379 10.66 -40.36 -13.54
CA GLY A 379 11.78 -40.28 -14.46
C GLY A 379 12.92 -41.27 -14.16
N ASP A 380 13.90 -41.29 -15.05
CA ASP A 380 15.14 -42.05 -14.93
C ASP A 380 16.32 -41.10 -15.27
N PRO A 381 17.38 -41.02 -14.43
CA PRO A 381 18.50 -40.12 -14.70
C PRO A 381 19.24 -40.42 -16.02
N GLY A 382 19.19 -41.65 -16.53
CA GLY A 382 19.84 -42.07 -17.77
C GLY A 382 18.99 -41.89 -19.04
N VAL A 383 17.72 -41.48 -18.91
CA VAL A 383 16.80 -41.35 -20.05
C VAL A 383 16.48 -39.87 -20.28
N PRO A 384 17.05 -39.24 -21.33
CA PRO A 384 16.74 -37.86 -21.69
C PRO A 384 15.27 -37.71 -22.07
N THR A 385 14.57 -36.71 -21.53
CA THR A 385 13.15 -36.46 -21.85
C THR A 385 12.95 -36.08 -23.32
N ALA A 386 12.03 -36.74 -24.02
CA ALA A 386 11.74 -36.50 -25.44
C ALA A 386 10.28 -36.87 -25.76
N ASN A 387 9.65 -36.20 -26.72
CA ASN A 387 8.28 -36.51 -27.16
C ASN A 387 8.11 -37.99 -27.57
N GLN A 388 9.16 -38.61 -28.10
CA GLN A 388 9.17 -40.02 -28.50
C GLN A 388 9.29 -40.98 -27.31
N ASN A 389 9.52 -40.49 -26.09
CA ASN A 389 9.54 -41.32 -24.89
C ASN A 389 8.11 -41.63 -24.44
N GLY A 390 7.89 -42.89 -24.12
CA GLY A 390 6.58 -43.38 -23.66
C GLY A 390 5.50 -43.26 -24.74
N PRO A 391 4.27 -43.75 -24.45
CA PRO A 391 3.21 -43.79 -25.45
C PRO A 391 2.35 -42.52 -25.49
N VAL A 392 2.53 -41.56 -24.55
CA VAL A 392 1.60 -40.44 -24.33
C VAL A 392 1.46 -39.58 -25.57
N TYR A 393 2.56 -39.07 -26.11
CA TYR A 393 2.55 -38.18 -27.28
C TYR A 393 2.03 -38.89 -28.53
N SER A 394 2.43 -40.15 -28.77
CA SER A 394 1.94 -40.92 -29.92
C SER A 394 0.44 -41.19 -29.87
N ILE A 395 -0.12 -41.48 -28.69
CA ILE A 395 -1.55 -41.74 -28.50
C ILE A 395 -2.37 -40.47 -28.77
N ILE A 396 -1.99 -39.34 -28.17
CA ILE A 396 -2.74 -38.09 -28.31
C ILE A 396 -2.59 -37.50 -29.72
N ASN A 397 -1.42 -37.64 -30.34
CA ASN A 397 -1.17 -37.14 -31.69
C ASN A 397 -1.93 -37.94 -32.76
N ALA A 398 -2.13 -39.24 -32.55
CA ALA A 398 -2.97 -40.07 -33.42
C ALA A 398 -4.48 -39.77 -33.29
N SER A 399 -4.89 -39.07 -32.23
CA SER A 399 -6.30 -38.80 -31.93
C SER A 399 -6.72 -37.41 -32.44
N SER A 400 -7.41 -37.35 -33.59
CA SER A 400 -7.85 -36.08 -34.19
C SER A 400 -8.74 -35.23 -33.25
N GLY A 401 -9.57 -35.87 -32.41
CA GLY A 401 -10.38 -35.20 -31.39
C GLY A 401 -9.57 -34.53 -30.27
N ALA A 402 -8.37 -35.05 -29.96
CA ALA A 402 -7.49 -34.45 -28.94
C ALA A 402 -6.91 -33.11 -29.42
N ARG A 403 -6.89 -32.85 -30.74
CA ARG A 403 -6.41 -31.60 -31.34
C ARG A 403 -7.46 -30.51 -31.41
N ASN A 404 -8.74 -30.85 -31.36
CA ASN A 404 -9.83 -29.89 -31.49
C ASN A 404 -10.19 -29.35 -30.10
N SER A 405 -10.12 -28.02 -29.91
CA SER A 405 -10.43 -27.40 -28.60
C SER A 405 -11.78 -27.86 -28.03
N SER A 406 -12.83 -27.99 -28.83
CA SER A 406 -14.17 -28.35 -28.34
C SER A 406 -14.28 -29.80 -27.85
N THR A 407 -13.46 -30.72 -28.38
CA THR A 407 -13.54 -32.17 -28.08
C THR A 407 -12.30 -32.74 -27.39
N ALA A 408 -11.26 -31.93 -27.17
CA ALA A 408 -10.01 -32.37 -26.58
C ALA A 408 -10.23 -33.01 -25.19
N THR A 409 -10.98 -32.36 -24.31
CA THR A 409 -11.24 -32.87 -22.95
C THR A 409 -11.98 -34.20 -22.99
N SER A 410 -13.07 -34.33 -23.76
CA SER A 410 -13.84 -35.58 -23.83
C SER A 410 -13.03 -36.71 -24.47
N THR A 411 -12.22 -36.41 -25.50
CA THR A 411 -11.33 -37.37 -26.14
C THR A 411 -10.26 -37.89 -25.16
N LEU A 412 -9.61 -36.99 -24.41
CA LEU A 412 -8.58 -37.37 -23.44
C LEU A 412 -9.16 -38.20 -22.28
N VAL A 413 -10.36 -37.84 -21.79
CA VAL A 413 -11.08 -38.64 -20.79
C VAL A 413 -11.42 -40.03 -21.32
N ALA A 414 -11.87 -40.14 -22.58
CA ALA A 414 -12.13 -41.43 -23.22
C ALA A 414 -10.86 -42.29 -23.40
N LEU A 415 -9.69 -41.65 -23.56
CA LEU A 415 -8.37 -42.30 -23.56
C LEU A 415 -7.83 -42.61 -22.15
N GLY A 416 -8.66 -42.41 -21.12
CA GLY A 416 -8.35 -42.72 -19.73
C GLY A 416 -7.41 -41.72 -19.05
N PHE A 417 -7.34 -40.48 -19.52
CA PHE A 417 -6.64 -39.39 -18.81
C PHE A 417 -7.59 -38.65 -17.87
N ALA A 418 -7.15 -38.37 -16.65
CA ALA A 418 -7.90 -37.61 -15.67
C ALA A 418 -7.60 -36.10 -15.77
N PRO A 419 -8.62 -35.22 -15.87
CA PRO A 419 -8.42 -33.77 -15.87
C PRO A 419 -7.86 -33.31 -14.52
N VAL A 420 -7.08 -32.22 -14.52
CA VAL A 420 -6.37 -31.63 -13.36
C VAL A 420 -5.23 -32.51 -12.82
N GLN A 421 -5.24 -33.82 -13.08
CA GLN A 421 -4.22 -34.76 -12.65
C GLN A 421 -3.22 -35.09 -13.76
N ASP A 422 -3.71 -35.64 -14.88
CA ASP A 422 -2.84 -36.06 -15.98
C ASP A 422 -2.69 -34.96 -17.03
N PHE A 423 -3.71 -34.11 -17.19
CA PHE A 423 -3.70 -32.98 -18.11
C PHE A 423 -4.53 -31.78 -17.62
N GLU A 424 -4.18 -30.60 -18.13
CA GLU A 424 -4.94 -29.36 -17.97
C GLU A 424 -5.22 -28.75 -19.34
N LYS A 425 -6.48 -28.40 -19.61
CA LYS A 425 -6.87 -27.62 -20.79
C LYS A 425 -7.19 -26.20 -20.35
N THR A 426 -6.49 -25.21 -20.90
CA THR A 426 -6.75 -23.80 -20.61
C THR A 426 -6.51 -22.92 -21.83
N PHE A 427 -7.18 -21.77 -21.85
CA PHE A 427 -6.77 -20.67 -22.71
C PHE A 427 -5.54 -20.00 -22.09
N ALA A 428 -4.41 -20.01 -22.79
CA ALA A 428 -3.13 -19.54 -22.29
C ALA A 428 -2.55 -18.42 -23.16
N ARG A 429 -1.69 -17.61 -22.54
CA ARG A 429 -0.82 -16.64 -23.19
C ARG A 429 0.63 -17.14 -23.15
N LYS A 430 1.37 -16.88 -24.22
CA LYS A 430 2.80 -17.13 -24.28
C LYS A 430 3.57 -16.07 -23.48
N LEU A 431 4.53 -16.50 -22.67
CA LEU A 431 5.45 -15.61 -21.96
C LEU A 431 6.66 -15.26 -22.84
N GLN A 432 7.21 -14.06 -22.65
CA GLN A 432 8.41 -13.60 -23.34
C GLN A 432 9.67 -13.88 -22.52
N ALA A 433 10.64 -14.56 -23.13
CA ALA A 433 11.94 -14.81 -22.50
C ALA A 433 12.72 -13.49 -22.27
N GLY A 434 13.40 -13.37 -21.14
CA GLY A 434 14.13 -12.18 -20.71
C GLY A 434 13.28 -11.10 -20.04
N GLN A 435 11.95 -11.11 -20.25
CA GLN A 435 11.00 -10.16 -19.64
C GLN A 435 10.11 -10.86 -18.61
N ASP A 436 9.35 -11.85 -19.05
CA ASP A 436 8.40 -12.59 -18.20
C ASP A 436 9.06 -13.78 -17.48
N PHE A 437 10.09 -14.37 -18.09
CA PHE A 437 10.83 -15.49 -17.52
C PHE A 437 12.27 -15.55 -18.01
N THR A 438 13.12 -16.24 -17.26
CA THR A 438 14.48 -16.61 -17.63
C THR A 438 14.63 -18.14 -17.56
N PHE A 439 15.61 -18.71 -18.24
CA PHE A 439 15.88 -20.14 -18.20
C PHE A 439 17.39 -20.40 -18.12
N GLN A 440 17.78 -21.52 -17.50
CA GLN A 440 19.17 -21.93 -17.37
C GLN A 440 19.47 -23.03 -18.39
N ASN A 441 20.44 -22.77 -19.26
CA ASN A 441 20.69 -23.59 -20.45
C ASN A 441 21.31 -24.95 -20.10
N GLU A 442 22.17 -25.00 -19.09
CA GLU A 442 22.92 -26.21 -18.74
C GLU A 442 22.17 -27.12 -17.74
N LEU A 443 21.31 -26.53 -16.90
CA LEU A 443 20.62 -27.23 -15.82
C LEU A 443 19.14 -27.51 -16.11
N GLY A 444 18.55 -26.83 -17.11
CA GLY A 444 17.19 -27.10 -17.57
C GLY A 444 16.09 -26.76 -16.57
N TYR A 445 16.09 -25.52 -16.08
CA TYR A 445 14.97 -24.94 -15.31
C TYR A 445 14.60 -23.55 -15.80
N ILE A 446 13.38 -23.12 -15.48
CA ILE A 446 12.85 -21.78 -15.73
C ILE A 446 12.60 -21.05 -14.41
N SER A 447 12.73 -19.73 -14.46
CA SER A 447 12.48 -18.81 -13.36
C SER A 447 11.59 -17.68 -13.84
N LEU A 448 10.37 -17.60 -13.29
CA LEU A 448 9.40 -16.58 -13.66
C LEU A 448 9.71 -15.23 -12.98
N ALA A 449 9.47 -14.14 -13.69
CA ALA A 449 9.63 -12.78 -13.17
C ALA A 449 8.60 -12.45 -12.07
N GLN A 450 7.43 -13.09 -12.12
CA GLN A 450 6.39 -13.03 -11.09
C GLN A 450 5.97 -14.45 -10.67
N PRO A 451 5.61 -14.68 -9.40
CA PRO A 451 5.15 -15.99 -8.96
C PRO A 451 3.73 -16.24 -9.51
N LEU A 452 3.45 -17.49 -9.87
CA LEU A 452 2.11 -17.86 -10.36
C LEU A 452 1.10 -17.87 -9.22
N LEU A 453 -0.14 -17.54 -9.54
CA LEU A 453 -1.25 -17.71 -8.61
C LEU A 453 -1.50 -19.20 -8.36
N PRO A 454 -2.05 -19.57 -7.18
CA PRO A 454 -2.30 -20.97 -6.83
C PRO A 454 -3.14 -21.74 -7.87
N ASP A 455 -4.03 -21.05 -8.59
CA ASP A 455 -4.95 -21.62 -9.57
C ASP A 455 -4.50 -21.46 -11.04
N GLU A 456 -3.33 -20.88 -11.31
CA GLU A 456 -2.81 -20.76 -12.68
C GLU A 456 -2.13 -22.05 -13.16
N VAL A 457 -2.31 -22.37 -14.44
CA VAL A 457 -1.66 -23.49 -15.12
C VAL A 457 -0.37 -23.03 -15.79
N LEU A 458 0.69 -23.83 -15.68
CA LEU A 458 1.97 -23.61 -16.34
C LEU A 458 2.29 -24.78 -17.27
N GLY A 459 2.33 -24.49 -18.57
CA GLY A 459 2.75 -25.41 -19.62
C GLY A 459 4.04 -24.95 -20.31
N VAL A 460 4.90 -25.88 -20.70
CA VAL A 460 6.14 -25.57 -21.44
C VAL A 460 6.32 -26.48 -22.66
N ALA A 461 6.94 -25.94 -23.69
CA ALA A 461 7.59 -26.72 -24.75
C ALA A 461 9.05 -26.32 -24.80
N TYR A 462 9.96 -27.29 -24.91
CA TYR A 462 11.39 -27.00 -24.92
C TYR A 462 12.16 -27.97 -25.79
N GLU A 463 13.33 -27.51 -26.18
CA GLU A 463 14.28 -28.23 -26.99
C GLU A 463 15.68 -28.06 -26.42
N TYR A 464 16.43 -29.15 -26.44
CA TYR A 464 17.79 -29.18 -25.93
C TYR A 464 18.64 -30.18 -26.69
N THR A 465 19.95 -30.01 -26.62
CA THR A 465 20.91 -31.00 -27.08
C THR A 465 21.52 -31.72 -25.87
N TYR A 466 21.75 -33.03 -26.02
CA TYR A 466 22.44 -33.85 -25.03
C TYR A 466 23.29 -34.89 -25.78
N ASN A 467 24.59 -34.96 -25.49
CA ASN A 467 25.53 -35.82 -26.21
C ASN A 467 25.47 -35.69 -27.74
N GLY A 468 25.33 -34.45 -28.23
CA GLY A 468 25.26 -34.13 -29.66
C GLY A 468 23.93 -34.48 -30.35
N LYS A 469 22.95 -35.04 -29.64
CA LYS A 469 21.61 -35.34 -30.17
C LYS A 469 20.60 -34.30 -29.71
N ARG A 470 19.66 -33.95 -30.60
CA ARG A 470 18.57 -32.98 -30.33
C ARG A 470 17.35 -33.72 -29.79
N TYR A 471 16.77 -33.17 -28.72
CA TYR A 471 15.57 -33.66 -28.07
C TYR A 471 14.55 -32.54 -27.94
N GLN A 472 13.27 -32.86 -28.15
CA GLN A 472 12.15 -31.91 -28.04
C GLN A 472 11.07 -32.51 -27.15
N VAL A 473 10.48 -31.70 -26.29
CA VAL A 473 9.33 -32.05 -25.44
C VAL A 473 8.26 -30.98 -25.57
N GLY A 474 7.02 -31.42 -25.80
CA GLY A 474 5.94 -30.54 -26.21
C GLY A 474 6.09 -30.03 -27.64
N GLU A 475 5.24 -29.08 -28.00
CA GLU A 475 5.15 -28.52 -29.35
C GLU A 475 5.31 -27.01 -29.34
N PHE A 476 6.08 -26.49 -30.28
CA PHE A 476 6.22 -25.05 -30.43
C PHE A 476 5.06 -24.47 -31.24
N SER A 477 4.75 -23.19 -31.01
CA SER A 477 3.68 -22.50 -31.75
C SER A 477 3.87 -22.48 -33.28
N GLN A 478 5.12 -22.63 -33.72
CA GLN A 478 5.51 -22.67 -35.14
C GLN A 478 5.27 -24.04 -35.77
N ASP A 479 5.33 -25.12 -34.98
CA ASP A 479 5.13 -26.50 -35.47
C ASP A 479 3.64 -26.76 -35.79
N VAL A 480 2.75 -26.09 -35.03
CA VAL A 480 1.29 -26.22 -35.17
C VAL A 480 0.67 -24.83 -35.39
N PRO A 481 0.67 -24.29 -36.62
CA PRO A 481 0.09 -22.98 -36.91
C PRO A 481 -1.43 -22.96 -36.65
N PRO A 482 -2.02 -21.79 -36.30
CA PRO A 482 -3.47 -21.62 -36.24
C PRO A 482 -4.11 -21.97 -37.57
N ASP A 483 -5.22 -22.70 -37.53
CA ASP A 483 -6.00 -22.99 -38.73
C ASP A 483 -6.64 -21.70 -39.23
N SER A 484 -6.22 -21.24 -40.40
CA SER A 484 -6.70 -20.00 -41.04
C SER A 484 -8.12 -20.12 -41.61
N THR A 485 -8.71 -21.32 -41.63
CA THR A 485 -10.07 -21.55 -42.14
C THR A 485 -11.19 -21.29 -41.13
N GLY A 486 -10.84 -21.04 -39.86
CA GLY A 486 -11.81 -20.68 -38.80
C GLY A 486 -12.68 -21.84 -38.27
N ASN A 487 -12.56 -23.05 -38.82
CA ASN A 487 -13.46 -24.17 -38.49
C ASN A 487 -13.05 -24.98 -37.25
N SER A 488 -11.78 -24.96 -36.84
CA SER A 488 -11.33 -25.63 -35.60
C SER A 488 -10.01 -25.07 -35.10
N GLN A 489 -10.01 -24.49 -33.89
CA GLN A 489 -8.77 -24.07 -33.24
C GLN A 489 -7.98 -25.31 -32.76
N LYS A 490 -6.83 -25.57 -33.41
CA LYS A 490 -5.91 -26.63 -32.99
C LYS A 490 -5.24 -26.27 -31.66
N VAL A 491 -5.32 -27.17 -30.69
CA VAL A 491 -4.66 -27.04 -29.38
C VAL A 491 -3.19 -27.48 -29.46
N LEU A 492 -2.33 -26.82 -28.67
CA LEU A 492 -0.92 -27.19 -28.51
C LEU A 492 -0.76 -28.22 -27.39
N PHE A 493 0.06 -29.24 -27.60
CA PHE A 493 0.45 -30.17 -26.56
C PHE A 493 1.74 -29.71 -25.88
N LEU A 494 1.66 -29.45 -24.58
CA LEU A 494 2.75 -28.93 -23.77
C LEU A 494 3.03 -29.85 -22.59
N LYS A 495 4.21 -29.73 -21.98
CA LYS A 495 4.51 -30.36 -20.69
C LYS A 495 3.96 -29.52 -19.55
N LEU A 496 3.22 -30.16 -18.66
CA LEU A 496 2.65 -29.55 -17.46
C LEU A 496 3.70 -29.47 -16.36
N LEU A 497 3.96 -28.25 -15.87
CA LEU A 497 4.83 -28.01 -14.71
C LEU A 497 4.02 -27.66 -13.45
N LYS A 498 2.84 -27.05 -13.62
CA LYS A 498 1.91 -26.73 -12.53
C LYS A 498 0.46 -26.79 -13.01
N ALA A 499 -0.38 -27.49 -12.26
CA ALA A 499 -1.83 -27.58 -12.47
C ALA A 499 -2.61 -26.52 -11.65
N THR A 500 -3.92 -26.44 -11.88
CA THR A 500 -4.83 -25.58 -11.09
C THR A 500 -4.93 -26.01 -9.61
N SER A 501 -4.65 -27.28 -9.32
CA SER A 501 -4.63 -27.85 -7.97
C SER A 501 -3.24 -28.43 -7.65
N GLN A 502 -2.63 -27.95 -6.57
CA GLN A 502 -1.33 -28.44 -6.09
C GLN A 502 -1.50 -29.79 -5.35
N ARG A 503 -1.40 -30.90 -6.08
CA ARG A 503 -1.41 -32.25 -5.50
C ARG A 503 0.01 -32.74 -5.27
N SER A 504 0.46 -32.78 -4.02
CA SER A 504 1.86 -33.09 -3.71
C SER A 504 2.29 -34.54 -4.00
N GLN A 505 1.33 -35.46 -4.17
CA GLN A 505 1.58 -36.84 -4.56
C GLN A 505 1.91 -37.01 -6.04
N LEU A 506 1.61 -36.02 -6.89
CA LEU A 506 1.88 -36.11 -8.32
C LEU A 506 3.35 -35.78 -8.64
N PRO A 507 3.98 -36.44 -9.64
CA PRO A 507 5.36 -36.16 -10.03
C PRO A 507 5.67 -34.69 -10.33
N ILE A 508 4.74 -33.95 -10.95
CA ILE A 508 4.91 -32.52 -11.26
C ILE A 508 5.20 -31.65 -10.02
N TRP A 509 4.74 -32.06 -8.82
CA TRP A 509 5.04 -31.36 -7.57
C TRP A 509 6.55 -31.28 -7.29
N ARG A 510 7.30 -32.30 -7.73
CA ARG A 510 8.74 -32.39 -7.56
C ARG A 510 9.53 -31.59 -8.62
N LEU A 511 8.87 -31.09 -9.66
CA LEU A 511 9.48 -30.20 -10.66
C LEU A 511 9.55 -28.75 -10.18
N MET A 512 8.69 -28.35 -9.23
CA MET A 512 8.82 -27.06 -8.55
C MET A 512 10.07 -27.07 -7.65
N MET A 513 10.97 -26.14 -7.90
CA MET A 513 12.19 -25.94 -7.12
C MET A 513 11.86 -25.26 -5.80
N LYS A 514 12.38 -25.81 -4.69
CA LYS A 514 12.16 -25.33 -3.31
C LYS A 514 13.50 -24.99 -2.62
N ASN A 515 14.49 -24.65 -3.42
CA ASN A 515 15.88 -24.42 -3.05
C ASN A 515 16.37 -23.02 -3.45
N VAL A 516 15.43 -22.11 -3.74
CA VAL A 516 15.71 -20.73 -4.15
C VAL A 516 15.10 -19.77 -3.12
N TYR A 517 15.93 -18.85 -2.63
CA TYR A 517 15.58 -17.89 -1.58
C TYR A 517 15.95 -16.48 -2.01
N THR A 518 15.09 -15.51 -1.70
CA THR A 518 15.39 -14.08 -1.89
C THR A 518 16.00 -13.51 -0.62
N VAL A 519 17.17 -12.90 -0.71
CA VAL A 519 17.93 -12.36 0.44
C VAL A 519 17.96 -10.84 0.52
N GLY A 520 17.12 -10.18 -0.29
CA GLY A 520 17.03 -8.74 -0.30
C GLY A 520 16.34 -8.22 -1.55
N TYR A 521 16.55 -6.95 -1.84
CA TYR A 521 16.02 -6.25 -3.01
C TYR A 521 17.16 -5.65 -3.82
N GLY A 522 16.99 -5.57 -5.15
CA GLY A 522 17.97 -4.98 -6.06
C GLY A 522 19.11 -5.93 -6.46
N SER A 523 20.23 -5.37 -6.88
CA SER A 523 21.42 -6.15 -7.26
C SER A 523 22.34 -6.39 -6.07
N LEU A 524 22.70 -7.65 -5.83
CA LEU A 524 23.73 -8.04 -4.87
C LEU A 524 25.12 -7.71 -5.41
N GLN A 525 26.03 -7.40 -4.50
CA GLN A 525 27.47 -7.32 -4.74
C GLN A 525 28.15 -8.50 -4.03
N ARG A 526 29.24 -9.00 -4.61
CA ARG A 526 30.04 -10.09 -4.01
C ARG A 526 30.77 -9.59 -2.76
N GLU A 527 31.20 -8.33 -2.79
CA GLU A 527 31.92 -7.68 -1.70
C GLU A 527 31.03 -7.57 -0.46
N ASP A 528 31.57 -7.98 0.70
CA ASP A 528 30.90 -7.96 2.00
C ASP A 528 29.61 -8.79 2.10
N PHE A 529 29.25 -9.53 1.04
CA PHE A 529 28.15 -10.50 1.09
C PHE A 529 28.53 -11.66 2.00
N LYS A 530 27.69 -11.94 2.99
CA LYS A 530 27.85 -13.07 3.90
C LYS A 530 26.54 -13.82 3.98
N LEU A 531 26.60 -15.13 3.79
CA LEU A 531 25.50 -16.04 4.09
C LEU A 531 26.04 -17.19 4.92
N ASP A 532 25.29 -17.53 5.97
CA ASP A 532 25.39 -18.75 6.74
C ASP A 532 24.05 -19.49 6.71
N VAL A 533 24.13 -20.81 6.83
CA VAL A 533 22.97 -21.65 7.14
C VAL A 533 23.10 -22.08 8.60
N VAL A 534 22.06 -21.83 9.39
CA VAL A 534 22.03 -22.14 10.82
C VAL A 534 20.82 -23.02 11.17
N TYR A 535 20.96 -23.79 12.25
CA TYR A 535 19.90 -24.56 12.87
C TYR A 535 19.54 -23.96 14.22
N GLU A 536 18.28 -23.61 14.41
CA GLU A 536 17.73 -23.10 15.67
C GLU A 536 17.46 -24.25 16.63
N GLN A 537 18.36 -24.42 17.60
CA GLN A 537 18.21 -25.42 18.64
C GLN A 537 17.35 -24.83 19.78
N PRO A 538 16.24 -25.50 20.17
CA PRO A 538 15.39 -25.02 21.27
C PRO A 538 16.21 -24.77 22.52
N SER A 539 16.02 -23.61 23.15
CA SER A 539 16.71 -23.19 24.37
C SER A 539 18.24 -22.98 24.28
N PHE A 540 18.88 -23.32 23.15
CA PHE A 540 20.34 -23.20 22.96
C PHE A 540 20.76 -22.24 21.83
N GLY A 541 19.78 -21.62 21.16
CA GLY A 541 19.99 -20.61 20.13
C GLY A 541 20.38 -21.19 18.76
N GLU A 542 20.89 -20.32 17.89
CA GLU A 542 21.26 -20.67 16.51
C GLU A 542 22.68 -21.29 16.46
N LYS A 543 22.80 -22.43 15.78
CA LYS A 543 24.06 -23.17 15.60
C LYS A 543 24.41 -23.26 14.13
N ARG A 544 25.69 -23.04 13.79
CA ARG A 544 26.20 -23.23 12.42
C ARG A 544 26.41 -24.70 12.03
N TYR A 545 26.29 -25.63 12.97
CA TYR A 545 26.46 -27.06 12.78
C TYR A 545 25.26 -27.81 13.39
N LEU A 546 25.05 -29.06 13.00
CA LEU A 546 24.01 -29.90 13.60
C LEU A 546 24.39 -30.26 15.05
N PRO A 547 23.49 -30.08 16.04
CA PRO A 547 23.79 -30.39 17.43
C PRO A 547 24.00 -31.90 17.62
N LEU A 548 25.06 -32.27 18.36
CA LEU A 548 25.59 -33.64 18.41
C LEU A 548 25.15 -34.46 19.64
N ASN A 549 24.54 -33.84 20.66
CA ASN A 549 24.43 -34.45 22.00
C ASN A 549 23.02 -34.43 22.60
N ASP A 550 22.00 -34.06 21.84
CA ASP A 550 20.65 -34.00 22.41
C ASP A 550 20.07 -35.42 22.53
N THR A 551 20.16 -36.01 23.73
CA THR A 551 19.50 -37.29 24.04
C THR A 551 18.02 -37.05 24.29
N PHE A 552 17.17 -37.87 23.68
CA PHE A 552 15.72 -37.74 23.85
C PHE A 552 15.09 -39.10 24.11
N GLU A 553 14.06 -39.12 24.96
CA GLU A 553 13.17 -40.27 25.09
C GLU A 553 12.04 -40.16 24.08
N GLN A 554 11.92 -41.16 23.19
CA GLN A 554 10.75 -41.32 22.35
C GLN A 554 9.75 -42.26 23.04
N VAL A 555 8.53 -41.77 23.29
CA VAL A 555 7.46 -42.56 23.93
C VAL A 555 6.64 -43.30 22.86
N THR A 556 6.95 -44.58 22.63
CA THR A 556 6.07 -45.53 21.90
C THR A 556 6.49 -46.97 22.23
N PRO A 557 5.54 -47.89 22.42
CA PRO A 557 5.14 -48.52 23.70
C PRO A 557 6.25 -48.91 24.71
N VAL A 558 7.55 -48.80 24.38
CA VAL A 558 8.70 -48.90 25.28
C VAL A 558 9.54 -47.62 25.12
N PRO A 559 9.89 -46.88 26.19
CA PRO A 559 10.78 -45.72 26.07
C PRO A 559 12.12 -46.13 25.48
N VAL A 560 12.51 -45.50 24.37
CA VAL A 560 13.86 -45.66 23.78
C VAL A 560 14.58 -44.33 23.93
N THR A 561 15.72 -44.34 24.61
CA THR A 561 16.67 -43.23 24.59
C THR A 561 17.39 -43.25 23.25
N ILE A 562 17.19 -42.21 22.45
CA ILE A 562 17.82 -42.09 21.13
C ILE A 562 18.85 -40.98 21.21
N THR A 563 20.12 -41.33 21.01
CA THR A 563 21.20 -40.37 20.79
C THR A 563 21.34 -40.16 19.28
N PRO A 564 20.91 -39.01 18.72
CA PRO A 564 21.08 -38.73 17.30
C PRO A 564 22.56 -38.67 16.97
N THR A 565 23.03 -39.59 16.13
CA THR A 565 24.45 -39.70 15.78
C THR A 565 24.64 -39.19 14.36
N VAL A 566 25.23 -38.00 14.23
CA VAL A 566 25.81 -37.53 12.97
C VAL A 566 27.02 -38.42 12.67
N ARG A 567 27.17 -38.87 11.42
CA ARG A 567 28.30 -39.73 11.04
C ARG A 567 29.63 -39.02 11.36
N ALA A 568 30.60 -39.77 11.87
CA ALA A 568 31.91 -39.26 12.27
C ALA A 568 32.54 -38.19 11.34
N PRO A 569 32.59 -38.35 9.99
CA PRO A 569 33.20 -37.37 9.10
C PRO A 569 32.47 -36.02 9.01
N TYR A 570 31.21 -35.93 9.43
CA TYR A 570 30.37 -34.73 9.29
C TYR A 570 30.11 -34.00 10.61
N ARG A 571 30.71 -34.48 11.71
CA ARG A 571 30.52 -33.88 13.04
C ARG A 571 31.22 -32.53 13.12
N GLY A 572 30.49 -31.51 13.57
CA GLY A 572 31.03 -30.15 13.74
C GLY A 572 31.29 -29.37 12.46
N LEU A 573 30.99 -29.96 11.28
CA LEU A 573 31.08 -29.23 10.02
C LEU A 573 29.99 -28.15 9.93
N PRO A 574 30.29 -26.97 9.36
CA PRO A 574 29.29 -25.97 9.06
C PRO A 574 28.18 -26.52 8.15
N LEU A 575 26.93 -26.20 8.45
CA LEU A 575 25.77 -26.55 7.63
C LEU A 575 25.91 -26.06 6.20
N LEU A 576 26.56 -24.91 6.01
CA LEU A 576 26.90 -24.35 4.71
C LEU A 576 27.67 -25.35 3.83
N GLN A 577 28.62 -26.07 4.41
CA GLN A 577 29.37 -27.13 3.74
C GLN A 577 28.50 -28.38 3.50
N LEU A 578 27.67 -28.76 4.49
CA LEU A 578 26.80 -29.94 4.40
C LEU A 578 25.75 -29.83 3.28
N VAL A 579 25.30 -28.62 2.97
CA VAL A 579 24.33 -28.32 1.89
C VAL A 579 25.01 -27.93 0.57
N ASN A 580 26.33 -28.13 0.44
CA ASN A 580 27.14 -27.86 -0.74
C ASN A 580 27.21 -26.38 -1.17
N LEU A 581 27.09 -25.44 -0.23
CA LEU A 581 27.23 -23.99 -0.48
C LEU A 581 28.62 -23.44 -0.15
N ASP A 582 29.49 -24.23 0.49
CA ASP A 582 30.90 -23.93 0.76
C ASP A 582 31.74 -25.13 0.35
N ARG A 583 32.38 -25.02 -0.81
CA ARG A 583 33.26 -26.02 -1.40
C ARG A 583 34.52 -25.38 -1.96
N LEU A 584 34.50 -24.07 -2.18
CA LEU A 584 35.56 -23.34 -2.83
C LEU A 584 36.21 -22.33 -1.87
N ASN A 585 37.43 -21.93 -2.20
CA ASN A 585 38.08 -20.80 -1.54
C ASN A 585 37.76 -19.49 -2.28
N ASN A 586 38.32 -18.37 -1.83
CA ASN A 586 38.09 -17.06 -2.46
C ASN A 586 38.60 -16.96 -3.92
N GLN A 587 39.51 -17.84 -4.33
CA GLN A 587 40.04 -17.96 -5.69
C GLN A 587 39.23 -18.94 -6.55
N ASN A 588 38.14 -19.50 -6.01
CA ASN A 588 37.29 -20.53 -6.61
C ASN A 588 37.98 -21.90 -6.78
N ASP A 589 39.07 -22.17 -6.07
CA ASP A 589 39.69 -23.51 -6.02
C ASP A 589 38.88 -24.42 -5.08
N PRO A 590 38.84 -25.75 -5.32
CA PRO A 590 38.03 -26.71 -4.56
C PRO A 590 38.58 -26.98 -3.15
N GLN A 591 38.55 -25.96 -2.30
CA GLN A 591 38.95 -26.00 -0.90
C GLN A 591 37.93 -25.21 -0.06
N PRO A 592 37.07 -25.88 0.72
CA PRO A 592 36.10 -25.20 1.58
C PRO A 592 36.80 -24.27 2.58
N ASN A 593 36.28 -23.06 2.77
CA ASN A 593 36.88 -22.05 3.65
C ASN A 593 35.91 -21.49 4.71
N GLY A 594 34.70 -22.06 4.84
CA GLY A 594 33.68 -21.62 5.77
C GLY A 594 32.91 -20.38 5.30
N VAL A 595 33.07 -19.97 4.04
CA VAL A 595 32.38 -18.82 3.43
C VAL A 595 31.53 -19.32 2.28
N PHE A 596 30.41 -18.64 2.04
CA PHE A 596 29.51 -18.98 0.95
C PHE A 596 30.18 -18.79 -0.42
N ASP A 597 30.09 -19.81 -1.27
CA ASP A 597 30.60 -19.80 -2.64
C ASP A 597 29.72 -18.89 -3.52
N PHE A 598 30.16 -17.67 -3.78
CA PHE A 598 29.45 -16.72 -4.63
C PHE A 598 29.76 -16.95 -6.12
N ILE A 599 28.91 -17.74 -6.79
CA ILE A 599 29.05 -18.10 -8.21
C ILE A 599 27.80 -17.63 -8.97
N GLU A 600 27.99 -16.60 -9.79
CA GLU A 600 26.90 -15.98 -10.55
C GLU A 600 26.24 -17.00 -11.50
N GLY A 601 24.91 -17.02 -11.51
CA GLY A 601 24.10 -17.91 -12.33
C GLY A 601 23.98 -19.34 -11.80
N ILE A 602 24.73 -19.71 -10.74
CA ILE A 602 24.70 -21.06 -10.15
C ILE A 602 24.23 -21.01 -8.69
N THR A 603 24.97 -20.33 -7.81
CA THR A 603 24.61 -20.20 -6.39
C THR A 603 23.94 -18.87 -6.08
N VAL A 604 24.15 -17.85 -6.92
CA VAL A 604 23.55 -16.51 -6.79
C VAL A 604 23.05 -16.01 -8.12
N VAL A 605 21.92 -15.30 -8.11
CA VAL A 605 21.48 -14.44 -9.22
C VAL A 605 21.48 -13.01 -8.71
N SER A 606 22.58 -12.30 -8.95
CA SER A 606 22.87 -11.03 -8.27
C SER A 606 21.82 -9.98 -8.59
N ALA A 607 21.44 -9.86 -9.86
CA ALA A 607 20.47 -8.86 -10.33
C ALA A 607 19.08 -8.96 -9.66
N GLN A 608 18.76 -10.12 -9.07
CA GLN A 608 17.46 -10.40 -8.47
C GLN A 608 17.55 -10.65 -6.96
N SER A 609 18.73 -10.51 -6.36
CA SER A 609 18.98 -10.84 -4.95
C SER A 609 18.59 -12.26 -4.54
N ARG A 610 18.83 -13.25 -5.41
CA ARG A 610 18.46 -14.65 -5.18
C ARG A 610 19.66 -15.52 -4.88
N ILE A 611 19.44 -16.51 -4.04
CA ILE A 611 20.38 -17.57 -3.73
C ILE A 611 19.75 -18.90 -4.11
N ILE A 612 20.54 -19.74 -4.77
CA ILE A 612 20.13 -21.04 -5.27
C ILE A 612 21.07 -22.08 -4.64
N PHE A 613 20.50 -23.09 -4.01
CA PHE A 613 21.31 -24.19 -3.47
C PHE A 613 21.69 -25.15 -4.61
N PRO A 614 22.92 -25.66 -4.67
CA PRO A 614 23.36 -26.68 -5.63
C PRO A 614 22.66 -28.05 -5.49
N VAL A 615 21.73 -28.16 -4.55
CA VAL A 615 20.89 -29.34 -4.29
C VAL A 615 19.43 -28.91 -4.21
N LEU A 616 18.50 -29.80 -4.54
CA LEU A 616 17.07 -29.47 -4.67
C LEU A 616 16.33 -29.53 -3.33
N GLU A 617 16.78 -30.39 -2.41
CA GLU A 617 16.16 -30.59 -1.10
C GLU A 617 17.19 -30.39 0.02
N PRO A 618 17.80 -29.19 0.16
CA PRO A 618 18.93 -28.95 1.08
C PRO A 618 18.64 -29.26 2.54
N PHE A 619 17.38 -29.15 2.98
CA PHE A 619 16.95 -29.47 4.34
C PHE A 619 16.16 -30.79 4.41
N GLY A 620 16.05 -31.48 3.28
CA GLY A 620 15.27 -32.69 3.06
C GLY A 620 16.19 -33.87 2.75
N ARG A 621 15.87 -34.59 1.67
CA ARG A 621 16.59 -35.80 1.26
C ARG A 621 18.07 -35.59 0.98
N ASP A 622 18.47 -34.39 0.55
CA ASP A 622 19.87 -34.10 0.25
C ASP A 622 20.77 -33.99 1.49
N LEU A 623 20.20 -33.87 2.69
CA LEU A 623 20.92 -33.82 3.96
C LEU A 623 20.97 -35.18 4.69
N GLU A 624 20.24 -36.19 4.20
CA GLU A 624 20.13 -37.50 4.87
C GLU A 624 21.47 -38.23 5.03
N TYR A 625 22.40 -38.03 4.10
CA TYR A 625 23.71 -38.70 4.09
C TYR A 625 24.56 -38.36 5.32
N VAL A 626 24.23 -37.27 6.02
CA VAL A 626 24.93 -36.79 7.21
C VAL A 626 24.61 -37.66 8.44
N PHE A 627 23.44 -38.30 8.47
CA PHE A 627 22.95 -39.05 9.63
C PHE A 627 23.28 -40.55 9.53
N GLU A 628 23.60 -41.16 10.68
CA GLU A 628 23.63 -42.62 10.81
C GLU A 628 22.22 -43.20 10.72
N ASN A 629 22.10 -44.48 10.37
CA ASN A 629 20.82 -45.18 10.50
C ASN A 629 20.48 -45.27 11.99
N GLY A 630 19.22 -45.08 12.34
CA GLY A 630 18.70 -45.40 13.67
C GLY A 630 18.81 -46.90 13.98
N PRO A 631 18.40 -47.32 15.19
CA PRO A 631 18.43 -48.74 15.57
C PRO A 631 17.61 -49.59 14.59
N ALA A 632 17.96 -50.87 14.43
CA ALA A 632 17.42 -51.74 13.39
C ALA A 632 15.88 -51.86 13.38
N ASN A 633 15.24 -51.67 14.53
CA ASN A 633 13.79 -51.67 14.73
C ASN A 633 13.13 -50.29 14.45
N ALA A 634 13.91 -49.21 14.31
CA ALA A 634 13.42 -47.86 14.03
C ALA A 634 14.49 -46.99 13.32
N PRO A 635 14.90 -47.34 12.08
CA PRO A 635 16.07 -46.76 11.40
C PRO A 635 15.94 -45.26 11.04
N ASP A 636 14.73 -44.71 11.04
CA ASP A 636 14.48 -43.31 10.63
C ASP A 636 14.30 -42.32 11.80
N THR A 637 14.36 -42.79 13.04
CA THR A 637 14.05 -41.98 14.24
C THR A 637 14.92 -40.72 14.36
N ILE A 638 16.22 -40.86 14.10
CA ILE A 638 17.18 -39.74 14.10
C ILE A 638 16.88 -38.75 12.97
N ARG A 639 16.66 -39.27 11.76
CA ARG A 639 16.41 -38.44 10.56
C ARG A 639 15.15 -37.62 10.69
N ARG A 640 14.05 -38.20 11.18
CA ARG A 640 12.75 -37.53 11.32
C ARG A 640 12.75 -36.35 12.29
N ARG A 641 13.81 -36.16 13.08
CA ARG A 641 13.96 -35.02 14.00
C ARG A 641 14.60 -33.79 13.35
N TYR A 642 15.54 -34.01 12.45
CA TYR A 642 16.31 -32.93 11.82
C TYR A 642 15.88 -32.70 10.38
N ILE A 643 15.56 -33.74 9.62
CA ILE A 643 15.19 -33.64 8.21
C ILE A 643 13.76 -33.10 8.07
N TYR A 644 13.61 -32.03 7.29
CA TYR A 644 12.34 -31.34 7.09
C TYR A 644 11.60 -31.87 5.85
N TYR A 645 11.20 -33.15 5.84
CA TYR A 645 10.47 -33.75 4.71
C TYR A 645 9.16 -33.01 4.34
N PRO A 646 8.31 -32.60 5.30
CA PRO A 646 7.06 -31.89 4.97
C PRO A 646 7.27 -30.65 4.09
N LEU A 647 8.41 -29.96 4.19
CA LEU A 647 8.74 -28.82 3.35
C LEU A 647 8.72 -29.16 1.85
N TYR A 648 9.15 -30.36 1.48
CA TYR A 648 9.26 -30.78 0.08
C TYR A 648 8.09 -31.64 -0.39
N ASP A 649 7.43 -32.35 0.51
CA ASP A 649 6.39 -33.34 0.22
C ASP A 649 4.95 -32.83 0.45
N THR A 650 4.78 -31.66 1.05
CA THR A 650 3.47 -31.03 1.30
C THR A 650 3.48 -29.57 0.85
N ILE A 651 2.30 -28.94 0.77
CA ILE A 651 2.21 -27.51 0.49
C ILE A 651 2.83 -26.68 1.63
N LYS A 652 3.32 -25.49 1.30
CA LYS A 652 4.00 -24.58 2.24
C LYS A 652 3.20 -24.33 3.53
N ALA A 653 1.90 -24.11 3.40
CA ALA A 653 1.00 -23.88 4.54
C ALA A 653 0.94 -25.08 5.52
N ILE A 654 0.98 -26.32 5.02
CA ILE A 654 1.02 -27.52 5.87
C ILE A 654 2.40 -27.66 6.50
N ALA A 655 3.47 -27.48 5.71
CA ALA A 655 4.84 -27.57 6.22
C ALA A 655 5.08 -26.64 7.40
N GLN A 656 4.59 -25.39 7.33
CA GLN A 656 4.70 -24.37 8.38
C GLN A 656 4.12 -24.79 9.74
N THR A 657 3.14 -25.71 9.76
CA THR A 657 2.57 -26.24 11.00
C THR A 657 3.56 -27.14 11.78
N PHE A 658 4.59 -27.68 11.11
CA PHE A 658 5.64 -28.49 11.70
C PHE A 658 6.77 -27.63 12.30
N ALA A 659 6.44 -26.83 13.31
CA ALA A 659 7.39 -25.94 14.00
C ALA A 659 8.59 -26.68 14.63
N ASN A 660 8.47 -27.98 14.89
CA ASN A 660 9.55 -28.84 15.37
C ASN A 660 10.64 -29.11 14.31
N LEU A 661 10.30 -29.01 13.01
CA LEU A 661 11.22 -29.22 11.90
C LEU A 661 11.61 -27.91 11.22
N ASN A 662 10.75 -26.89 11.28
CA ASN A 662 11.03 -25.56 10.73
C ASN A 662 12.05 -24.76 11.56
N ARG A 663 13.31 -25.23 11.56
CA ARG A 663 14.39 -24.73 12.41
C ARG A 663 15.64 -24.34 11.63
N TYR A 664 15.66 -24.54 10.33
CA TYR A 664 16.74 -24.06 9.49
C TYR A 664 16.50 -22.61 9.09
N LYS A 665 17.54 -21.78 9.21
CA LYS A 665 17.52 -20.38 8.76
C LYS A 665 18.75 -20.08 7.90
N LEU A 666 18.55 -19.19 6.95
CA LEU A 666 19.58 -18.54 6.15
C LEU A 666 19.78 -17.16 6.78
N VAL A 667 20.95 -16.94 7.37
CA VAL A 667 21.28 -15.69 8.06
C VAL A 667 22.50 -15.06 7.41
N GLY A 668 22.51 -13.74 7.29
CA GLY A 668 23.58 -13.12 6.55
C GLY A 668 23.48 -11.61 6.48
N LYS A 669 24.33 -11.03 5.65
CA LYS A 669 24.34 -9.60 5.32
C LYS A 669 24.52 -9.43 3.81
N SER A 670 23.73 -8.55 3.22
CA SER A 670 23.81 -8.20 1.79
C SER A 670 24.11 -6.72 1.62
N LYS A 671 24.90 -6.37 0.60
CA LYS A 671 25.19 -4.99 0.20
C LYS A 671 24.47 -4.65 -1.11
N GLN A 672 23.77 -3.53 -1.14
CA GLN A 672 23.12 -3.00 -2.34
C GLN A 672 24.06 -2.05 -3.10
N ALA A 673 24.03 -2.13 -4.43
CA ALA A 673 25.04 -1.49 -5.28
C ALA A 673 25.03 0.06 -5.35
N ASN A 674 23.96 0.75 -4.90
CA ASN A 674 23.69 2.13 -5.36
C ASN A 674 23.34 3.18 -4.30
N ASN A 675 23.36 2.90 -2.99
CA ASN A 675 22.99 3.91 -1.97
C ASN A 675 24.17 4.25 -1.05
N VAL A 676 24.87 5.34 -1.36
CA VAL A 676 25.81 5.99 -0.42
C VAL A 676 25.06 6.86 0.59
N ASP A 677 23.81 7.21 0.26
CA ASP A 677 22.94 8.06 1.07
C ASP A 677 22.01 7.21 1.94
N TYR A 678 21.99 7.52 3.23
CA TYR A 678 21.22 6.80 4.24
C TYR A 678 19.84 7.42 4.40
N GLN A 679 18.78 6.69 4.04
CA GLN A 679 17.40 7.16 4.22
C GLN A 679 16.99 7.08 5.70
N LEU A 680 16.87 8.24 6.35
CA LEU A 680 16.38 8.42 7.70
C LEU A 680 14.85 8.68 7.73
N GLY A 681 14.26 9.12 6.61
CA GLY A 681 12.84 9.42 6.49
C GLY A 681 12.58 10.88 6.12
N PHE A 682 11.48 11.19 5.44
CA PHE A 682 11.27 12.50 4.83
C PHE A 682 11.02 13.63 5.85
N ASN A 683 11.46 14.85 5.52
CA ASN A 683 11.20 16.07 6.30
C ASN A 683 11.62 15.99 7.78
N ILE A 684 12.88 15.62 8.02
CA ILE A 684 13.44 15.55 9.38
C ILE A 684 13.64 16.97 9.93
N PRO A 685 13.25 17.25 11.19
CA PRO A 685 13.53 18.54 11.82
C PRO A 685 15.03 18.82 11.86
N ARG A 686 15.41 20.02 11.39
CA ARG A 686 16.81 20.49 11.42
C ARG A 686 17.39 20.43 12.83
N GLY A 687 18.60 19.90 12.97
CA GLY A 687 19.28 19.76 14.27
C GLY A 687 18.71 18.67 15.20
N SER A 688 17.78 17.84 14.74
CA SER A 688 17.32 16.65 15.50
C SER A 688 18.24 15.44 15.32
N VAL A 689 19.11 15.45 14.32
CA VAL A 689 19.98 14.33 13.98
C VAL A 689 21.26 14.40 14.81
N THR A 690 21.58 13.31 15.49
CA THR A 690 22.84 13.10 16.20
C THR A 690 23.46 11.81 15.69
N ALA A 691 24.61 11.90 15.05
CA ALA A 691 25.37 10.73 14.61
C ALA A 691 26.55 10.48 15.54
N THR A 692 26.81 9.20 15.85
CA THR A 692 27.92 8.76 16.70
C THR A 692 28.65 7.61 16.02
N ALA A 693 29.99 7.62 16.03
CA ALA A 693 30.80 6.52 15.54
C ALA A 693 31.86 6.16 16.58
N GLY A 694 31.95 4.89 16.98
CA GLY A 694 32.93 4.44 17.97
C GLY A 694 32.86 5.19 19.31
N GLY A 695 31.67 5.65 19.70
CA GLY A 695 31.44 6.44 20.92
C GLY A 695 31.73 7.94 20.81
N ARG A 696 32.27 8.42 19.68
CA ARG A 696 32.45 9.86 19.39
C ARG A 696 31.23 10.40 18.64
N ILE A 697 30.69 11.53 19.11
CA ILE A 697 29.67 12.30 18.37
C ILE A 697 30.33 12.94 17.14
N LEU A 698 29.73 12.73 15.97
CA LEU A 698 30.18 13.26 14.69
C LEU A 698 29.64 14.68 14.49
N GLN A 699 30.38 15.50 13.74
CA GLN A 699 29.99 16.89 13.44
C GLN A 699 29.34 17.00 12.06
N GLU A 700 28.14 17.58 12.00
CA GLU A 700 27.46 17.92 10.74
C GLU A 700 28.28 18.92 9.93
N GLY A 701 28.39 18.69 8.62
CA GLY A 701 29.19 19.49 7.68
C GLY A 701 30.69 19.18 7.66
N VAL A 702 31.19 18.37 8.61
CA VAL A 702 32.60 17.95 8.67
C VAL A 702 32.74 16.44 8.56
N ASP A 703 31.97 15.70 9.35
CA ASP A 703 32.00 14.24 9.38
C ASP A 703 30.89 13.61 8.52
N TYR A 704 29.73 14.27 8.42
CA TYR A 704 28.59 13.87 7.59
C TYR A 704 27.79 15.09 7.12
N GLU A 705 27.00 14.94 6.05
CA GLU A 705 26.03 15.90 5.54
C GLU A 705 24.60 15.33 5.62
N ILE A 706 23.58 16.17 5.79
CA ILE A 706 22.18 15.75 5.82
C ILE A 706 21.36 16.58 4.83
N ASN A 707 20.61 15.90 3.98
CA ASN A 707 19.48 16.48 3.28
C ASN A 707 18.22 16.30 4.14
N TYR A 708 17.81 17.36 4.84
CA TYR A 708 16.66 17.32 5.74
C TYR A 708 15.32 17.13 5.02
N ASP A 709 15.23 17.53 3.75
CA ASP A 709 14.00 17.46 2.96
C ASP A 709 13.78 16.03 2.45
N LEU A 710 14.81 15.45 1.81
CA LEU A 710 14.80 14.05 1.35
C LEU A 710 14.95 13.06 2.51
N GLY A 711 15.48 13.51 3.64
CA GLY A 711 15.75 12.66 4.77
C GLY A 711 16.98 11.79 4.62
N THR A 712 17.95 12.21 3.81
CA THR A 712 19.15 11.41 3.56
C THR A 712 20.34 11.94 4.36
N LEU A 713 21.15 11.04 4.92
CA LEU A 713 22.44 11.38 5.52
C LEU A 713 23.56 10.78 4.68
N HIS A 714 24.62 11.55 4.44
CA HIS A 714 25.79 11.14 3.70
C HIS A 714 27.02 11.30 4.59
N VAL A 715 27.76 10.22 4.88
CA VAL A 715 29.00 10.33 5.67
C VAL A 715 30.12 10.78 4.74
N ILE A 716 30.80 11.89 5.06
CA ILE A 716 31.87 12.46 4.23
C ILE A 716 33.27 12.15 4.76
N ASN A 717 33.43 11.78 6.03
CA ASN A 717 34.75 11.52 6.61
C ASN A 717 35.35 10.18 6.13
N PRO A 718 36.43 10.18 5.32
CA PRO A 718 36.99 8.97 4.73
C PRO A 718 37.56 8.01 5.77
N ALA A 719 38.01 8.49 6.94
CA ALA A 719 38.55 7.63 7.99
C ALA A 719 37.45 6.78 8.63
N ILE A 720 36.23 7.31 8.76
CA ILE A 720 35.07 6.57 9.29
C ILE A 720 34.59 5.54 8.25
N ILE A 721 34.54 5.96 6.99
CA ILE A 721 34.17 5.13 5.84
C ILE A 721 35.12 3.92 5.74
N GLN A 722 36.44 4.14 5.69
CA GLN A 722 37.45 3.10 5.52
C GLN A 722 37.63 2.20 6.74
N SER A 723 37.39 2.71 7.96
CA SER A 723 37.50 1.91 9.19
C SER A 723 36.32 0.96 9.41
N GLY A 724 35.20 1.15 8.70
CA GLY A 724 34.02 0.30 8.82
C GLY A 724 33.34 0.35 10.20
N ILE A 725 33.69 1.34 11.03
CA ILE A 725 33.13 1.52 12.37
C ILE A 725 31.63 1.80 12.25
N PRO A 726 30.78 1.16 13.07
CA PRO A 726 29.36 1.41 13.00
C PRO A 726 29.00 2.84 13.40
N VAL A 727 28.15 3.48 12.59
CA VAL A 727 27.62 4.82 12.82
C VAL A 727 26.19 4.69 13.33
N GLN A 728 25.95 5.07 14.58
CA GLN A 728 24.61 5.13 15.16
C GLN A 728 24.06 6.55 14.99
N ILE A 729 22.97 6.66 14.25
CA ILE A 729 22.23 7.90 13.99
C ILE A 729 20.96 7.88 14.84
N GLN A 730 20.70 8.97 15.54
CA GLN A 730 19.45 9.22 16.25
C GLN A 730 18.81 10.47 15.65
N PHE A 731 17.52 10.44 15.34
CA PHE A 731 16.83 11.57 14.71
C PHE A 731 15.37 11.65 15.16
N GLU A 732 14.75 12.81 15.02
CA GLU A 732 13.30 12.95 15.21
C GLU A 732 12.59 12.79 13.86
N ASN A 733 11.56 11.96 13.82
CA ASN A 733 10.71 11.78 12.65
C ASN A 733 9.30 12.33 12.94
N ASN A 734 8.81 13.19 12.05
CA ASN A 734 7.49 13.83 12.15
C ASN A 734 6.44 13.19 11.22
N ALA A 735 6.82 12.21 10.39
CA ALA A 735 6.00 11.64 9.31
C ALA A 735 4.89 10.67 9.79
N THR A 736 4.58 10.67 11.07
CA THR A 736 3.78 9.66 11.73
C THR A 736 2.28 9.84 11.54
N PHE A 737 1.77 9.31 10.44
CA PHE A 737 0.35 9.12 10.17
C PHE A 737 -0.22 8.09 11.16
N GLY A 738 -1.18 8.49 12.00
CA GLY A 738 -1.91 7.60 12.93
C GLY A 738 -1.35 7.45 14.35
N LEU A 739 -0.45 8.33 14.82
CA LEU A 739 0.16 8.18 16.14
C LEU A 739 -0.76 8.48 17.33
N GLN A 740 -0.57 7.68 18.38
CA GLN A 740 -1.06 7.90 19.73
C GLN A 740 -0.66 9.31 20.23
N GLN A 741 -1.56 9.99 20.93
CA GLN A 741 -1.28 11.33 21.45
C GLN A 741 -0.22 11.26 22.55
N ARG A 742 0.90 11.98 22.37
CA ARG A 742 2.01 12.04 23.33
C ARG A 742 2.01 13.36 24.09
N ASN A 743 1.74 13.32 25.39
CA ASN A 743 1.86 14.49 26.27
C ASN A 743 3.29 14.61 26.79
N TYR A 744 3.90 15.77 26.59
CA TYR A 744 5.25 16.13 27.00
C TYR A 744 5.20 17.28 28.00
N LEU A 745 5.69 17.04 29.22
CA LEU A 745 5.85 18.04 30.26
C LEU A 745 7.33 18.12 30.63
N ALA A 746 7.91 19.31 30.59
CA ALA A 746 9.30 19.52 30.99
C ALA A 746 9.45 20.74 31.88
N LEU A 747 10.33 20.63 32.86
CA LEU A 747 10.77 21.71 33.73
C LEU A 747 12.29 21.69 33.79
N ARG A 748 12.93 22.81 33.49
CA ARG A 748 14.38 23.00 33.58
C ARG A 748 14.72 24.21 34.42
N LEU A 749 15.69 24.04 35.30
CA LEU A 749 16.27 25.08 36.15
C LEU A 749 17.74 25.23 35.75
N ASP A 750 18.16 26.40 35.28
CA ASP A 750 19.56 26.72 34.98
C ASP A 750 20.05 27.80 35.96
N TYR A 751 21.03 27.48 36.80
CA TYR A 751 21.68 28.41 37.72
C TYR A 751 23.06 28.81 37.20
N LEU A 752 23.24 30.11 36.94
CA LEU A 752 24.52 30.70 36.53
C LEU A 752 25.37 31.00 37.78
N ALA A 753 26.05 29.99 38.32
CA ALA A 753 26.88 30.14 39.53
C ALA A 753 28.00 31.18 39.33
N SER A 754 28.66 31.16 38.16
CA SER A 754 29.67 32.15 37.76
C SER A 754 29.62 32.42 36.25
N LYS A 755 30.51 33.28 35.73
CA LYS A 755 30.66 33.50 34.28
C LYS A 755 31.18 32.25 33.55
N HIS A 756 31.64 31.24 34.30
CA HIS A 756 32.34 30.06 33.77
C HIS A 756 31.62 28.77 34.17
N LEU A 757 30.84 28.76 35.26
CA LEU A 757 30.14 27.59 35.78
C LEU A 757 28.62 27.78 35.71
N THR A 758 27.95 26.83 35.07
CA THR A 758 26.49 26.71 35.03
C THR A 758 26.05 25.35 35.57
N VAL A 759 25.01 25.32 36.39
CA VAL A 759 24.43 24.10 36.96
C VAL A 759 22.96 24.01 36.55
N GLY A 760 22.57 22.89 35.95
CA GLY A 760 21.24 22.61 35.45
C GLY A 760 20.55 21.49 36.23
N GLY A 761 19.24 21.60 36.41
CA GLY A 761 18.36 20.53 36.86
C GLY A 761 17.18 20.39 35.89
N THR A 762 16.85 19.18 35.49
CA THR A 762 15.82 18.91 34.47
C THR A 762 14.88 17.80 34.93
N VAL A 763 13.57 18.02 34.79
CA VAL A 763 12.54 17.00 34.98
C VAL A 763 11.67 16.95 33.73
N VAL A 764 11.57 15.77 33.11
CA VAL A 764 10.77 15.56 31.90
C VAL A 764 9.80 14.41 32.14
N ARG A 765 8.55 14.57 31.73
CA ARG A 765 7.53 13.52 31.74
C ARG A 765 6.94 13.38 30.35
N LEU A 766 7.02 12.17 29.80
CA LEU A 766 6.43 11.79 28.53
C LEU A 766 5.35 10.74 28.79
N SER A 767 4.12 10.99 28.33
CA SER A 767 2.98 10.09 28.53
C SER A 767 2.25 9.87 27.21
N GLU A 768 2.13 8.62 26.79
CA GLU A 768 1.38 8.23 25.60
C GLU A 768 -0.05 7.85 25.98
N ARG A 769 -1.00 8.20 25.10
CA ARG A 769 -2.40 7.81 25.26
C ARG A 769 -2.79 6.87 24.11
N PRO A 770 -3.08 5.59 24.40
CA PRO A 770 -3.50 4.65 23.38
C PRO A 770 -4.92 4.98 22.89
N PHE A 771 -5.22 4.65 21.63
CA PHE A 771 -6.58 4.76 21.07
C PHE A 771 -7.52 3.69 21.63
N PHE A 772 -7.00 2.48 21.84
CA PHE A 772 -7.73 1.33 22.36
C PHE A 772 -7.14 0.87 23.69
N THR A 773 -7.94 0.27 24.56
CA THR A 773 -7.45 -0.29 25.83
C THR A 773 -6.74 -1.63 25.67
N LYS A 774 -7.12 -2.41 24.64
CA LYS A 774 -6.36 -3.59 24.22
C LYS A 774 -5.17 -3.12 23.39
N GLN A 775 -3.97 -3.33 23.90
CA GLN A 775 -2.71 -3.01 23.22
C GLN A 775 -1.92 -4.29 23.01
N GLN A 776 -1.40 -4.47 21.80
CA GLN A 776 -0.58 -5.60 21.44
C GLN A 776 0.86 -5.42 21.96
N TYR A 777 1.59 -6.51 22.09
CA TYR A 777 2.99 -6.50 22.49
C TYR A 777 3.85 -5.71 21.49
N GLY A 778 4.60 -4.72 21.98
CA GLY A 778 5.42 -3.81 21.17
C GLY A 778 4.71 -2.50 20.80
N GLU A 779 3.41 -2.36 21.06
CA GLU A 779 2.64 -1.12 20.91
C GLU A 779 2.23 -0.52 22.27
N ASP A 780 2.88 -0.96 23.35
CA ASP A 780 2.53 -0.56 24.71
C ASP A 780 2.81 0.93 24.97
N PRO A 781 1.79 1.70 25.44
CA PRO A 781 1.94 3.13 25.66
C PRO A 781 2.76 3.44 26.91
N ILE A 782 3.80 4.25 26.75
CA ILE A 782 4.72 4.60 27.84
C ILE A 782 4.22 5.76 28.71
N ARG A 783 4.66 5.81 29.97
CA ARG A 783 4.46 6.92 30.89
C ARG A 783 5.69 7.16 31.75
N ASN A 784 6.74 7.67 31.11
CA ASN A 784 8.07 7.79 31.69
C ASN A 784 8.31 9.17 32.30
N THR A 785 9.00 9.21 33.44
CA THR A 785 9.48 10.46 34.06
C THR A 785 11.00 10.38 34.25
N MET A 786 11.72 11.37 33.75
CA MET A 786 13.17 11.49 33.88
C MET A 786 13.52 12.67 34.78
N TYR A 787 14.48 12.46 35.66
CA TYR A 787 15.09 13.47 36.51
C TYR A 787 16.57 13.56 36.18
N GLY A 788 17.12 14.75 35.99
CA GLY A 788 18.53 14.90 35.66
C GLY A 788 19.14 16.16 36.24
N VAL A 789 20.46 16.11 36.43
CA VAL A 789 21.31 17.20 36.88
C VAL A 789 22.53 17.28 35.96
N ASP A 790 22.88 18.48 35.55
CA ASP A 790 24.02 18.75 34.67
C ASP A 790 24.85 19.91 35.20
N PHE A 791 26.16 19.92 34.92
CA PHE A 791 27.01 21.08 35.11
C PHE A 791 27.94 21.27 33.91
N ASN A 792 28.20 22.53 33.59
CA ASN A 792 29.13 22.90 32.54
C ASN A 792 30.08 24.00 33.05
N TYR A 793 31.38 23.75 32.94
CA TYR A 793 32.45 24.66 33.30
C TYR A 793 33.35 24.94 32.10
N THR A 794 33.44 26.20 31.67
CA THR A 794 34.31 26.64 30.57
C THR A 794 35.18 27.78 31.03
N ASN A 795 36.50 27.64 30.90
CA ASN A 795 37.45 28.71 31.24
C ASN A 795 38.67 28.69 30.31
N ASP A 796 39.24 29.85 30.05
CA ASP A 796 40.45 29.98 29.25
C ASP A 796 41.70 29.77 30.12
N ILE A 797 42.71 29.09 29.59
CA ILE A 797 44.00 28.89 30.23
C ILE A 797 45.13 29.49 29.37
N PRO A 798 45.29 30.84 29.37
CA PRO A 798 46.35 31.49 28.61
C PRO A 798 47.76 31.02 28.97
N ARG A 799 47.96 30.56 30.23
CA ARG A 799 49.25 30.02 30.69
C ARG A 799 49.64 28.75 29.93
N LEU A 800 48.67 27.89 29.61
CA LEU A 800 48.92 26.67 28.85
C LEU A 800 49.28 27.01 27.40
N THR A 801 48.63 28.01 26.80
CA THR A 801 49.00 28.49 25.46
C THR A 801 50.43 28.98 25.41
N ARG A 802 50.81 29.80 26.40
CA ARG A 802 52.18 30.31 26.51
C ARG A 802 53.19 29.19 26.76
N MET A 803 52.81 28.13 27.49
CA MET A 803 53.66 26.97 27.70
C MET A 803 53.86 26.18 26.40
N LEU A 804 52.79 25.94 25.64
CA LEU A 804 52.86 25.26 24.35
C LEU A 804 53.70 26.05 23.33
N ASN A 805 53.61 27.38 23.33
CA ASN A 805 54.44 28.26 22.50
C ASN A 805 55.93 28.28 22.86
N LYS A 806 56.35 27.61 23.95
CA LYS A 806 57.77 27.42 24.29
C LYS A 806 58.36 26.14 23.68
N LEU A 807 57.55 25.27 23.09
CA LEU A 807 58.05 24.08 22.39
C LEU A 807 58.77 24.52 21.10
N PRO A 808 60.01 24.03 20.85
CA PRO A 808 60.70 24.33 19.61
C PRO A 808 59.87 23.85 18.41
N PHE A 809 59.77 24.70 17.38
CA PHE A 809 59.00 24.49 16.14
C PHE A 809 57.46 24.52 16.26
N TYR A 810 56.88 25.00 17.37
CA TYR A 810 55.42 25.18 17.52
C TYR A 810 55.06 26.59 18.01
N SER A 811 54.21 27.32 17.29
CA SER A 811 53.73 28.67 17.65
C SER A 811 52.28 28.85 17.24
N THR A 812 51.41 29.13 18.20
CA THR A 812 49.97 29.39 17.97
C THR A 812 49.50 30.64 18.71
N LYS A 813 48.62 31.41 18.07
CA LYS A 813 47.92 32.55 18.69
C LYS A 813 46.53 32.15 19.23
N ALA A 814 46.07 30.93 18.95
CA ALA A 814 44.77 30.44 19.40
C ALA A 814 44.81 30.13 20.90
N MET A 815 43.85 30.67 21.67
CA MET A 815 43.77 30.42 23.12
C MET A 815 43.43 28.99 23.47
N SER A 816 44.18 28.46 24.44
CA SER A 816 43.87 27.18 25.10
C SER A 816 42.73 27.40 26.10
N GLY A 817 41.73 26.54 26.07
CA GLY A 817 40.64 26.52 27.05
C GLY A 817 40.51 25.15 27.71
N ILE A 818 39.90 25.13 28.89
CA ILE A 818 39.42 23.92 29.55
C ILE A 818 37.90 23.94 29.58
N THR A 819 37.30 22.83 29.17
CA THR A 819 35.88 22.57 29.29
C THR A 819 35.70 21.31 30.13
N ALA A 820 34.92 21.41 31.20
CA ALA A 820 34.52 20.28 32.02
C ALA A 820 33.00 20.22 32.06
N TYR A 821 32.46 19.06 31.71
CA TYR A 821 31.03 18.81 31.65
C TYR A 821 30.72 17.51 32.37
N GLY A 822 29.59 17.49 33.09
CA GLY A 822 29.09 16.28 33.73
C GLY A 822 27.58 16.30 33.83
N GLU A 823 26.97 15.12 33.70
CA GLU A 823 25.53 14.94 33.81
C GLU A 823 25.21 13.61 34.49
N ALA A 824 24.06 13.57 35.15
CA ALA A 824 23.47 12.36 35.70
C ALA A 824 21.95 12.41 35.49
N ALA A 825 21.36 11.27 35.13
CA ALA A 825 19.92 11.15 34.93
C ALA A 825 19.38 9.85 35.54
N TYR A 826 18.16 9.92 36.04
CA TYR A 826 17.39 8.81 36.57
C TYR A 826 16.04 8.72 35.83
N LEU A 827 15.75 7.54 35.29
CA LEU A 827 14.51 7.24 34.57
C LEU A 827 13.59 6.43 35.49
N GLN A 828 12.40 6.96 35.75
CA GLN A 828 11.29 6.23 36.35
C GLN A 828 10.32 5.80 35.24
N PRO A 829 10.33 4.52 34.83
CA PRO A 829 9.40 4.03 33.82
C PRO A 829 7.98 3.90 34.40
N GLY A 830 6.99 3.88 33.51
CA GLY A 830 5.60 3.66 33.89
C GLY A 830 4.73 3.40 32.68
N HIS A 831 3.45 3.08 32.92
CA HIS A 831 2.48 2.79 31.87
C HIS A 831 1.26 3.73 31.91
N ALA A 832 0.54 3.81 30.80
CA ALA A 832 -0.73 4.53 30.73
C ALA A 832 -1.79 3.88 31.65
N SER A 833 -2.67 4.68 32.24
CA SER A 833 -3.75 4.18 33.12
C SER A 833 -4.84 3.40 32.39
N GLN A 834 -4.89 3.50 31.07
CA GLN A 834 -5.85 2.83 30.20
C GLN A 834 -5.57 1.34 30.05
N ILE A 835 -4.31 0.92 30.27
CA ILE A 835 -3.87 -0.48 30.15
C ILE A 835 -3.64 -1.14 31.52
N GLY A 836 -3.82 -0.43 32.63
CA GLY A 836 -3.61 -0.99 33.96
C GLY A 836 -3.63 0.04 35.09
N LYS A 837 -3.49 -0.43 36.32
CA LYS A 837 -3.40 0.41 37.54
C LYS A 837 -2.28 -0.09 38.44
N GLY A 838 -1.68 0.82 39.21
CA GLY A 838 -0.54 0.50 40.06
C GLY A 838 0.72 0.24 39.22
N ASP A 839 1.45 -0.82 39.56
CA ASP A 839 2.66 -1.26 38.87
C ASP A 839 2.39 -2.33 37.80
N ALA A 840 1.12 -2.72 37.60
CA ALA A 840 0.72 -3.77 36.66
C ALA A 840 -0.01 -3.17 35.44
N GLY A 841 0.66 -3.25 34.28
CA GLY A 841 0.07 -3.01 32.97
C GLY A 841 -0.29 -4.33 32.28
N GLN A 842 -1.40 -4.35 31.53
CA GLN A 842 -1.83 -5.47 30.70
C GLN A 842 -1.46 -5.21 29.24
N VAL A 843 -0.75 -6.16 28.64
CA VAL A 843 -0.40 -6.17 27.22
C VAL A 843 -0.79 -7.53 26.66
N TYR A 844 -1.35 -7.56 25.46
CA TYR A 844 -1.79 -8.78 24.80
C TYR A 844 -0.68 -9.29 23.89
N ILE A 845 -0.30 -10.56 24.03
CA ILE A 845 0.60 -11.23 23.08
C ILE A 845 -0.19 -11.61 21.83
N ASP A 846 -1.45 -12.02 22.02
CA ASP A 846 -2.46 -12.24 20.99
C ASP A 846 -3.83 -11.97 21.63
N ASP A 847 -4.72 -11.27 20.92
CA ASP A 847 -6.10 -11.01 21.34
C ASP A 847 -7.12 -11.84 20.56
N PHE A 848 -6.65 -12.69 19.64
CA PHE A 848 -7.40 -13.53 18.72
C PHE A 848 -8.37 -12.79 17.77
N GLU A 849 -8.39 -11.45 17.75
CA GLU A 849 -9.31 -10.68 16.89
C GLU A 849 -8.97 -10.87 15.40
N GLY A 850 -7.67 -11.01 15.08
CA GLY A 850 -7.17 -11.23 13.71
C GLY A 850 -7.24 -12.68 13.21
N THR A 851 -7.72 -13.64 14.01
CA THR A 851 -7.67 -15.08 13.66
C THR A 851 -8.75 -15.52 12.69
N ARG A 852 -9.73 -14.66 12.40
CA ARG A 852 -10.84 -14.96 11.49
C ARG A 852 -10.69 -14.16 10.20
N SER A 853 -10.46 -14.87 9.11
CA SER A 853 -10.65 -14.33 7.75
C SER A 853 -12.01 -14.78 7.23
N SER A 854 -12.89 -13.82 6.91
CA SER A 854 -14.17 -14.12 6.30
C SER A 854 -14.12 -13.81 4.80
N ILE A 855 -14.38 -14.81 3.98
CA ILE A 855 -14.60 -14.63 2.54
C ILE A 855 -16.10 -14.53 2.31
N ASP A 856 -16.57 -13.37 1.83
CA ASP A 856 -17.99 -13.19 1.52
C ASP A 856 -18.31 -13.82 0.18
N LEU A 857 -19.10 -14.90 0.19
CA LEU A 857 -19.55 -15.59 -1.03
C LEU A 857 -20.77 -14.92 -1.67
N ARG A 858 -21.38 -13.94 -1.01
CA ARG A 858 -22.61 -13.29 -1.51
C ARG A 858 -22.32 -12.29 -2.62
N PHE A 859 -21.13 -11.67 -2.61
CA PHE A 859 -20.77 -10.58 -3.53
C PHE A 859 -19.52 -10.89 -4.35
N PRO A 860 -19.50 -10.58 -5.66
CA PRO A 860 -20.62 -10.04 -6.42
C PRO A 860 -21.58 -11.15 -6.87
N LEU A 861 -22.90 -10.92 -6.77
CA LEU A 861 -23.94 -11.92 -7.08
C LEU A 861 -23.82 -12.52 -8.48
N ASN A 862 -23.38 -11.71 -9.44
CA ASN A 862 -23.18 -12.11 -10.83
C ASN A 862 -21.94 -13.00 -11.05
N ALA A 863 -21.12 -13.25 -10.03
CA ALA A 863 -20.07 -14.27 -10.10
C ALA A 863 -20.64 -15.70 -10.03
N TRP A 864 -21.85 -15.87 -9.47
CA TRP A 864 -22.53 -17.16 -9.45
C TRP A 864 -23.07 -17.51 -10.83
N THR A 865 -22.83 -18.75 -11.27
CA THR A 865 -23.23 -19.26 -12.57
C THR A 865 -23.84 -20.66 -12.42
N LEU A 866 -24.48 -21.14 -13.48
CA LEU A 866 -25.03 -22.50 -13.51
C LEU A 866 -23.90 -23.53 -13.41
N ALA A 867 -24.02 -24.45 -12.45
CA ALA A 867 -23.10 -25.56 -12.29
C ALA A 867 -23.40 -26.72 -13.26
N SER A 868 -22.37 -27.54 -13.54
CA SER A 868 -22.52 -28.85 -14.17
C SER A 868 -23.33 -29.81 -13.28
N THR A 869 -23.88 -30.88 -13.87
CA THR A 869 -24.57 -31.92 -13.10
C THR A 869 -23.55 -32.63 -12.19
N PRO A 870 -23.75 -32.66 -10.85
CA PRO A 870 -22.77 -33.21 -9.92
C PRO A 870 -22.50 -34.70 -10.16
N GLN A 871 -21.25 -35.06 -10.43
CA GLN A 871 -20.85 -36.46 -10.64
C GLN A 871 -20.57 -37.15 -9.30
N LYS A 872 -20.94 -38.44 -9.18
CA LYS A 872 -20.67 -39.31 -8.01
C LYS A 872 -21.27 -38.82 -6.68
N SER A 873 -22.20 -37.86 -6.70
CA SER A 873 -22.96 -37.48 -5.51
C SER A 873 -23.78 -38.67 -5.04
N ARG A 874 -23.66 -39.01 -3.75
CA ARG A 874 -24.35 -40.15 -3.15
C ARG A 874 -25.48 -39.69 -2.24
N ASP A 875 -26.57 -40.45 -2.21
CA ASP A 875 -27.58 -40.32 -1.17
C ASP A 875 -27.10 -40.92 0.16
N GLN A 876 -27.93 -40.83 1.19
CA GLN A 876 -27.66 -41.42 2.51
C GLN A 876 -27.48 -42.95 2.50
N PHE A 877 -27.91 -43.63 1.43
CA PHE A 877 -27.81 -45.08 1.25
C PHE A 877 -26.64 -45.49 0.33
N GLY A 878 -25.83 -44.52 -0.12
CA GLY A 878 -24.66 -44.75 -0.97
C GLY A 878 -24.97 -44.85 -2.46
N ASN A 879 -26.23 -44.67 -2.90
CA ASN A 879 -26.63 -44.70 -4.31
C ASN A 879 -26.26 -43.39 -5.01
N ILE A 880 -25.89 -43.46 -6.29
CA ILE A 880 -25.56 -42.28 -7.09
C ILE A 880 -26.84 -41.50 -7.43
N LEU A 881 -26.89 -40.22 -7.04
CA LEU A 881 -28.03 -39.32 -7.24
C LEU A 881 -28.23 -38.91 -8.70
N PHE A 882 -27.15 -38.75 -9.46
CA PHE A 882 -27.16 -38.25 -10.84
C PHE A 882 -26.32 -39.16 -11.76
N PRO A 883 -26.77 -40.39 -12.08
CA PRO A 883 -26.04 -41.30 -12.97
C PRO A 883 -25.85 -40.74 -14.38
N GLU A 884 -26.73 -39.84 -14.83
CA GLU A 884 -26.62 -39.12 -16.10
C GLU A 884 -25.41 -38.20 -16.20
N ALA A 885 -24.77 -37.84 -15.07
CA ALA A 885 -23.61 -36.96 -15.03
C ALA A 885 -22.37 -37.54 -15.73
N GLU A 886 -22.35 -38.85 -15.99
CA GLU A 886 -21.26 -39.52 -16.72
C GLU A 886 -21.46 -39.49 -18.24
N ARG A 887 -22.66 -39.11 -18.72
CA ARG A 887 -22.95 -39.06 -20.15
C ARG A 887 -22.32 -37.82 -20.78
N SER A 888 -21.75 -37.99 -21.97
CA SER A 888 -21.19 -36.91 -22.77
C SER A 888 -21.99 -36.75 -24.05
N ASN A 889 -22.27 -35.51 -24.45
CA ASN A 889 -23.05 -35.18 -25.65
C ASN A 889 -24.45 -35.82 -25.68
N ASP A 890 -25.11 -35.92 -24.52
CA ASP A 890 -26.43 -36.54 -24.35
C ASP A 890 -27.39 -35.55 -23.66
N LEU A 891 -28.60 -35.41 -24.20
CA LEU A 891 -29.63 -34.51 -23.66
C LEU A 891 -30.07 -34.89 -22.24
N SER A 892 -30.00 -36.18 -21.89
CA SER A 892 -30.36 -36.69 -20.57
C SER A 892 -29.49 -36.16 -19.44
N TYR A 893 -28.30 -35.62 -19.75
CA TYR A 893 -27.37 -35.01 -18.79
C TYR A 893 -28.02 -33.94 -17.89
N ASN A 894 -29.04 -33.24 -18.39
CA ASN A 894 -29.72 -32.16 -17.67
C ASN A 894 -31.15 -32.49 -17.23
N TYR A 895 -31.63 -33.73 -17.38
CA TYR A 895 -33.05 -34.08 -17.09
C TYR A 895 -33.45 -33.87 -15.63
N ARG A 896 -32.51 -33.92 -14.69
CA ARG A 896 -32.75 -33.70 -13.25
C ARG A 896 -32.42 -32.28 -12.78
N ARG A 897 -32.26 -31.31 -13.69
CA ARG A 897 -32.00 -29.91 -13.34
C ARG A 897 -33.32 -29.17 -13.07
N ALA A 898 -33.62 -28.97 -11.80
CA ALA A 898 -34.72 -28.11 -11.36
C ALA A 898 -34.42 -26.62 -11.57
N LYS A 899 -35.45 -25.77 -11.59
CA LYS A 899 -35.30 -24.32 -11.73
C LYS A 899 -34.82 -23.73 -10.40
N LEU A 900 -33.57 -23.28 -10.36
CA LEU A 900 -33.00 -22.51 -9.25
C LEU A 900 -32.80 -21.06 -9.69
N ALA A 901 -33.23 -20.11 -8.86
CA ALA A 901 -32.96 -18.69 -9.05
C ALA A 901 -32.23 -18.15 -7.83
N TRP A 902 -31.09 -17.51 -8.03
CA TRP A 902 -30.37 -16.76 -6.98
C TRP A 902 -30.44 -15.27 -7.29
N TYR A 903 -30.70 -14.46 -6.28
CA TYR A 903 -30.82 -13.00 -6.42
C TYR A 903 -30.64 -12.31 -5.07
N ASN A 904 -30.60 -10.98 -5.10
CA ASN A 904 -30.85 -10.15 -3.94
C ASN A 904 -32.00 -9.22 -4.28
N ILE A 905 -32.96 -9.08 -3.37
CA ILE A 905 -34.06 -8.14 -3.56
C ILE A 905 -33.56 -6.73 -3.22
N GLU A 906 -33.71 -5.79 -4.16
CA GLU A 906 -33.32 -4.41 -3.91
C GLU A 906 -34.13 -3.80 -2.75
N PRO A 907 -33.50 -3.02 -1.84
CA PRO A 907 -34.22 -2.43 -0.71
C PRO A 907 -35.45 -1.61 -1.11
N VAL A 908 -35.41 -0.93 -2.27
CA VAL A 908 -36.55 -0.16 -2.80
C VAL A 908 -37.78 -1.01 -3.13
N LEU A 909 -37.59 -2.30 -3.44
CA LEU A 909 -38.67 -3.27 -3.67
C LEU A 909 -39.17 -3.91 -2.37
N GLN A 910 -38.52 -3.63 -1.25
CA GLN A 910 -38.89 -4.14 0.08
C GLN A 910 -39.41 -3.03 1.00
N GLU A 911 -39.28 -1.75 0.61
CA GLU A 911 -39.84 -0.60 1.31
C GLU A 911 -41.32 -0.43 0.98
N ARG A 912 -42.19 -0.45 2.00
CA ARG A 912 -43.64 -0.20 1.83
C ARG A 912 -43.93 1.19 1.23
N SER A 913 -43.14 2.19 1.62
CA SER A 913 -43.32 3.58 1.20
C SER A 913 -42.90 3.85 -0.24
N ASN A 914 -42.26 2.90 -0.90
CA ASN A 914 -41.74 3.10 -2.24
C ASN A 914 -42.82 2.82 -3.30
N ASN A 915 -43.06 3.78 -4.19
CA ASN A 915 -44.06 3.65 -5.25
C ASN A 915 -43.72 2.56 -6.27
N ASN A 916 -42.43 2.20 -6.41
CA ASN A 916 -41.98 1.16 -7.33
C ASN A 916 -42.06 -0.25 -6.71
N ASN A 917 -42.45 -0.38 -5.44
CA ASN A 917 -42.61 -1.68 -4.81
C ASN A 917 -43.96 -2.31 -5.22
N PRO A 918 -43.96 -3.44 -5.94
CA PRO A 918 -45.19 -4.11 -6.38
C PRO A 918 -46.02 -4.70 -5.23
N LEU A 919 -45.39 -4.96 -4.08
CA LEU A 919 -46.02 -5.50 -2.88
C LEU A 919 -46.44 -4.42 -1.87
N ARG A 920 -46.33 -3.12 -2.21
CA ARG A 920 -46.59 -2.01 -1.27
C ARG A 920 -47.97 -2.06 -0.61
N THR A 921 -48.97 -2.61 -1.29
CA THR A 921 -50.36 -2.73 -0.82
C THR A 921 -50.61 -4.03 -0.06
N ASN A 922 -49.73 -5.03 -0.18
CA ASN A 922 -49.88 -6.34 0.45
C ASN A 922 -48.88 -6.51 1.60
N LEU A 923 -49.26 -6.00 2.77
CA LEU A 923 -48.46 -6.05 4.00
C LEU A 923 -48.12 -7.47 4.45
N ARG A 924 -48.96 -8.46 4.12
CA ARG A 924 -48.70 -9.86 4.49
C ARG A 924 -47.56 -10.45 3.65
N GLU A 925 -47.51 -10.10 2.37
CA GLU A 925 -46.45 -10.56 1.46
C GLU A 925 -45.13 -9.80 1.66
N ILE A 926 -45.15 -8.52 2.08
CA ILE A 926 -43.91 -7.76 2.34
C ILE A 926 -43.26 -8.08 3.70
N SER A 927 -44.04 -8.60 4.65
CA SER A 927 -43.56 -8.98 5.98
C SER A 927 -43.06 -10.42 6.07
N ARG A 928 -43.18 -11.17 4.97
CA ARG A 928 -42.68 -12.53 4.86
C ARG A 928 -41.15 -12.58 5.01
N PRO A 929 -40.59 -13.55 5.75
CA PRO A 929 -39.13 -13.71 5.87
C PRO A 929 -38.40 -13.77 4.53
N GLU A 930 -39.06 -14.27 3.49
CA GLU A 930 -38.50 -14.47 2.15
C GLU A 930 -38.39 -13.18 1.32
N THR A 931 -39.09 -12.11 1.71
CA THR A 931 -39.22 -10.88 0.91
C THR A 931 -38.88 -9.61 1.69
N ARG A 932 -38.98 -9.64 3.02
CA ARG A 932 -38.74 -8.47 3.88
C ARG A 932 -37.26 -8.05 3.90
N GLN A 933 -37.03 -6.80 4.29
CA GLN A 933 -35.69 -6.34 4.63
C GLN A 933 -35.20 -7.03 5.91
N VAL A 934 -33.92 -7.41 5.91
CA VAL A 934 -33.23 -7.92 7.10
C VAL A 934 -32.33 -6.81 7.63
N PHE A 935 -32.51 -6.44 8.90
CA PHE A 935 -31.68 -5.40 9.51
C PHE A 935 -30.42 -6.02 10.12
N GLN A 936 -29.31 -5.28 10.08
CA GLN A 936 -28.05 -5.81 10.63
C GLN A 936 -28.14 -6.03 12.14
N ASN A 937 -28.88 -5.18 12.87
CA ASN A 937 -29.13 -5.34 14.31
C ASN A 937 -30.04 -6.52 14.67
N GLU A 938 -30.79 -7.08 13.71
CA GLU A 938 -31.60 -8.27 13.95
C GLU A 938 -30.72 -9.50 14.10
N ILE A 939 -29.73 -9.64 13.21
CA ILE A 939 -28.78 -10.76 13.21
C ILE A 939 -27.60 -10.51 14.16
N PHE A 940 -27.14 -9.27 14.25
CA PHE A 940 -25.98 -8.86 15.05
C PHE A 940 -26.35 -7.76 16.05
N PRO A 941 -27.19 -8.05 17.07
CA PRO A 941 -27.72 -7.04 17.99
C PRO A 941 -26.68 -6.34 18.86
N LYS A 942 -25.49 -6.94 19.00
CA LYS A 942 -24.36 -6.38 19.76
C LYS A 942 -23.40 -5.54 18.91
N ARG A 943 -23.59 -5.48 17.60
CA ARG A 943 -22.74 -4.71 16.69
C ARG A 943 -23.24 -3.27 16.62
N THR A 944 -22.37 -2.31 16.86
CA THR A 944 -22.67 -0.91 16.60
C THR A 944 -22.62 -0.67 15.09
N LEU A 945 -23.66 -0.05 14.54
CA LEU A 945 -23.77 0.25 13.11
C LEU A 945 -23.30 1.67 12.82
N ASP A 946 -22.53 1.82 11.75
CA ASP A 946 -22.22 3.14 11.20
C ASP A 946 -23.41 3.70 10.43
N ILE A 947 -23.38 5.02 10.21
CA ILE A 947 -24.40 5.72 9.44
C ILE A 947 -24.46 5.12 8.02
N GLY A 948 -25.63 4.59 7.65
CA GLY A 948 -25.87 3.99 6.33
C GLY A 948 -25.72 2.47 6.26
N GLN A 949 -25.26 1.79 7.32
CA GLN A 949 -25.10 0.32 7.38
C GLN A 949 -26.28 -0.40 8.07
N GLY A 950 -27.48 0.18 8.03
CA GLY A 950 -28.65 -0.36 8.73
C GLY A 950 -29.18 -1.71 8.18
N ILE A 951 -29.05 -1.92 6.87
CA ILE A 951 -29.68 -3.04 6.15
C ILE A 951 -28.64 -4.10 5.80
N LEU A 952 -28.97 -5.37 6.05
CA LEU A 952 -28.15 -6.51 5.68
C LEU A 952 -28.57 -7.04 4.29
N THR A 953 -27.65 -7.04 3.34
CA THR A 953 -27.86 -7.65 2.02
C THR A 953 -27.89 -9.18 2.15
N THR A 954 -28.96 -9.80 1.65
CA THR A 954 -29.17 -11.25 1.62
C THR A 954 -28.74 -11.86 0.28
N PHE A 955 -28.45 -13.15 0.27
CA PHE A 955 -28.26 -13.95 -0.95
C PHE A 955 -29.42 -14.94 -1.00
N ASP A 956 -30.47 -14.57 -1.71
CA ASP A 956 -31.73 -15.30 -1.72
C ASP A 956 -31.66 -16.40 -2.79
N MET A 957 -32.01 -17.64 -2.42
CA MET A 957 -32.07 -18.79 -3.32
C MET A 957 -33.50 -19.34 -3.36
N ALA A 958 -34.18 -19.15 -4.49
CA ALA A 958 -35.50 -19.72 -4.74
C ALA A 958 -35.35 -21.00 -5.57
N PHE A 959 -35.61 -22.15 -4.93
CA PHE A 959 -35.55 -23.47 -5.54
C PHE A 959 -36.96 -23.96 -5.92
N TYR A 960 -37.16 -24.24 -7.20
CA TYR A 960 -38.41 -24.75 -7.75
C TYR A 960 -38.18 -26.19 -8.25
N PRO A 961 -38.47 -27.22 -7.42
CA PRO A 961 -38.11 -28.62 -7.68
C PRO A 961 -38.92 -29.32 -8.79
N ARG A 962 -39.69 -28.56 -9.58
CA ARG A 962 -40.65 -29.09 -10.55
C ARG A 962 -40.05 -29.30 -11.93
#